data_AF-A0AAW9DGA9-F1
#
_entry.id   AF-A0AAW9DGA9-F1
#
_cell.length_a   1.000
_cell.length_b   1.000
_cell.length_c   1.000
_cell.angle_alpha   90.00
_cell.angle_beta   90.00
_cell.angle_gamma   90.00
#
_symmetry.space_group_name_H-M   'P 1'
#
loop_
_entity.id
_entity.type
_entity.pdbx_description
1 polymer ?
#
loop_
_entity_poly.entity_id
_entity_poly.type
_entity_poly.pdbx_seq_one_letter_code
_entity_poly.pdbx_strand_id
1 'polypeptide(L)'
;MKQLTVLGALATAVLSTGREVVHAEEVPQATESKPIVETSTSQQATVTETDVATAKAELDKANQTVTAQEEVVNQAQKDVDTAKETVNQAQTELVESAELAEQATPENISKAKASIKNAEATVTETSQNLEDKNQAEADSQQAVKDQKTVVSTAQVDVNEKTQAVTEAEKDVNTAQAILDGTGQAEVIAKAEQAEKQLTEAKQALVTAQTELTTAKQADKNRQTAIEEADQALDKAKQVLDAKTQVANEATAQADETAKQLATAKTIFQEAENDKNSINTITLSSEYITALRDYALNYTEKGAEATAILKALSPALKTSNQFKANANDSQTTYAVNELPAEVRQELSWFASELINQVRQAFGTANVVVTDQALEFADMVTDGYVTDNWSRSDVLTTGHDAKAINKAANQFGLATTNSVEEADGLQYYENMHNYAYEQKTITLTEAKRKVYESIVEFMFNNYEWLHAQNIAGLEATGVNYLGVDVSTRTGVTGVHFLTVDPSKLSTSHFGTELVNPNTAQAILSRFEQAEHMLSQATTTNNRAQEAKTKALKEQAESQTQVVTAQASLTKAQAVPMLTPQAQANVLTAQEAVKKAEAEHKEAQATLANLQADVKVKQANLAKAKQTLAQKQAILDKAKEQLSIEQEKLARLQLDLETAHTNVAVAQTQLSTAQSKLKEAQTYLIKLEEAPARLEVAKIRLLQASNSLKAKEAILTEALETLAELKQEEAKALNHYQTVLSAYQAVLEAQRQVELAKQYETIIHEGGQPVPVVDGTGRITGYVSEAPKAPAQTSKPITQTVPTKTTQASLPTTGTKTSSLMVLGLALASLVFFSRKKKEG
;
A
#
# COMPACT_ATOMS: atom_id res chain seq x y z
N MET A 1 -45.73 87.27 60.30
CA MET A 1 -46.11 88.65 59.93
C MET A 1 -47.52 88.63 59.35
N LYS A 2 -48.26 89.74 59.45
CA LYS A 2 -49.74 89.79 59.63
C LYS A 2 -50.09 89.31 61.06
N GLN A 3 -50.53 90.14 62.01
CA GLN A 3 -51.50 91.27 62.02
C GLN A 3 -52.90 90.82 61.61
N LEU A 4 -53.98 91.25 62.26
CA LEU A 4 -54.18 92.26 63.33
C LEU A 4 -55.13 91.62 64.36
N THR A 5 -54.92 91.64 65.68
CA THR A 5 -55.15 92.76 66.62
C THR A 5 -56.47 93.51 66.36
N VAL A 6 -57.38 93.59 67.35
CA VAL A 6 -58.19 94.77 67.77
C VAL A 6 -59.44 94.35 68.59
N LEU A 7 -59.48 94.84 69.84
CA LEU A 7 -60.60 95.29 70.73
C LEU A 7 -61.99 94.60 70.75
N GLY A 8 -62.74 94.86 71.85
CA GLY A 8 -64.20 94.67 71.97
C GLY A 8 -64.59 93.35 72.65
N ALA A 9 -64.75 93.23 73.98
CA ALA A 9 -65.21 94.14 75.04
C ALA A 9 -66.73 94.47 75.01
N LEU A 10 -67.33 94.47 76.21
CA LEU A 10 -68.65 95.04 76.59
C LEU A 10 -69.95 94.36 76.09
N ALA A 11 -70.44 93.41 76.90
CA ALA A 11 -71.84 93.33 77.37
C ALA A 11 -71.87 92.33 78.55
N THR A 12 -72.13 92.63 79.84
CA THR A 12 -72.85 93.67 80.62
C THR A 12 -74.38 93.59 80.62
N ALA A 13 -74.92 92.62 81.37
CA ALA A 13 -76.15 92.70 82.16
C ALA A 13 -76.00 91.66 83.30
N VAL A 14 -75.68 91.97 84.57
CA VAL A 14 -76.04 93.08 85.49
C VAL A 14 -77.49 93.02 85.95
N LEU A 15 -77.69 93.31 87.24
CA LEU A 15 -78.88 93.15 88.08
C LEU A 15 -79.13 91.67 88.46
N SER A 16 -79.10 91.26 89.73
CA SER A 16 -79.75 91.80 90.95
C SER A 16 -81.29 91.81 90.80
N THR A 17 -82.09 91.46 91.80
CA THR A 17 -81.90 91.56 93.26
C THR A 17 -82.44 90.34 93.99
N GLY A 18 -81.82 89.96 95.12
CA GLY A 18 -82.56 89.21 96.15
C GLY A 18 -83.42 90.15 97.00
N ARG A 19 -84.49 89.62 97.61
CA ARG A 19 -85.01 90.17 98.87
C ARG A 19 -85.86 89.17 99.66
N GLU A 20 -86.14 89.55 100.92
CA GLU A 20 -87.17 88.97 101.79
C GLU A 20 -88.52 88.83 101.04
N VAL A 21 -89.45 87.93 101.37
CA VAL A 21 -90.15 87.70 102.66
C VAL A 21 -90.52 86.19 102.71
N VAL A 22 -90.46 85.46 103.82
CA VAL A 22 -91.16 85.73 105.11
C VAL A 22 -90.28 85.52 106.35
N HIS A 23 -90.50 86.39 107.33
CA HIS A 23 -89.95 86.38 108.70
C HIS A 23 -91.11 86.17 109.69
N ALA A 24 -90.79 86.03 110.98
CA ALA A 24 -91.71 86.03 112.13
C ALA A 24 -92.55 84.72 112.30
N GLU A 25 -92.60 84.05 113.45
CA GLU A 25 -92.45 84.44 114.87
C GLU A 25 -93.63 85.27 115.43
N GLU A 26 -93.88 85.14 116.73
CA GLU A 26 -94.81 85.91 117.58
C GLU A 26 -96.34 85.74 117.36
N VAL A 27 -96.90 84.81 118.14
CA VAL A 27 -97.97 85.04 119.15
C VAL A 27 -98.73 86.38 119.08
N PRO A 28 -100.08 86.33 119.05
CA PRO A 28 -100.86 87.22 119.93
C PRO A 28 -101.87 86.49 120.84
N GLN A 29 -102.02 87.04 122.05
CA GLN A 29 -103.00 86.71 123.08
C GLN A 29 -104.23 87.66 122.99
N ALA A 30 -105.28 87.38 123.79
CA ALA A 30 -106.36 88.31 124.20
C ALA A 30 -107.56 88.48 123.22
N THR A 31 -108.82 88.69 123.65
CA THR A 31 -109.46 88.64 124.99
C THR A 31 -111.00 88.48 124.89
N GLU A 32 -111.65 88.25 126.03
CA GLU A 32 -113.06 88.49 126.43
C GLU A 32 -114.02 89.19 125.41
N SER A 33 -115.32 88.85 125.33
CA SER A 33 -116.26 88.75 126.47
C SER A 33 -117.65 88.17 126.09
N LYS A 34 -118.29 87.48 127.06
CA LYS A 34 -119.65 87.66 127.65
C LYS A 34 -120.82 88.32 126.84
N PRO A 35 -122.12 88.21 127.26
CA PRO A 35 -122.70 87.47 128.41
C PRO A 35 -124.07 86.77 128.11
N ILE A 36 -124.81 86.39 129.18
CA ILE A 36 -126.28 86.16 129.27
C ILE A 36 -126.81 84.85 128.65
N VAL A 37 -127.73 84.10 129.27
CA VAL A 37 -128.05 83.73 130.69
C VAL A 37 -129.22 82.73 130.57
N GLU A 38 -129.30 81.69 131.40
CA GLU A 38 -130.53 81.40 132.17
C GLU A 38 -130.34 80.30 133.23
N THR A 39 -130.77 80.65 134.44
CA THR A 39 -131.22 79.77 135.52
C THR A 39 -132.22 78.73 135.01
N SER A 40 -132.33 77.52 135.59
CA SER A 40 -132.83 77.37 136.96
C SER A 40 -132.64 75.97 137.57
N THR A 41 -132.63 75.93 138.91
CA THR A 41 -133.17 74.86 139.77
C THR A 41 -132.80 73.39 139.52
N SER A 42 -131.94 72.87 140.41
CA SER A 42 -132.09 71.59 141.12
C SER A 42 -132.56 70.32 140.37
N GLN A 43 -131.68 69.32 140.31
CA GLN A 43 -131.97 68.04 140.96
C GLN A 43 -130.70 67.22 141.27
N GLN A 44 -130.84 66.37 142.29
CA GLN A 44 -129.79 65.53 142.88
C GLN A 44 -129.51 64.30 142.01
N ALA A 45 -128.43 64.32 141.25
CA ALA A 45 -128.01 63.19 140.41
C ALA A 45 -126.97 62.31 141.14
N THR A 46 -127.37 61.09 141.51
CA THR A 46 -126.50 60.09 142.13
C THR A 46 -125.83 59.22 141.05
N VAL A 47 -124.49 59.26 141.01
CA VAL A 47 -123.62 58.47 140.10
C VAL A 47 -123.85 56.96 140.27
N THR A 48 -123.60 56.16 139.23
CA THR A 48 -123.87 54.70 139.21
C THR A 48 -122.66 53.86 138.78
N GLU A 49 -122.76 52.54 138.99
CA GLU A 49 -121.71 51.56 138.63
C GLU A 49 -121.46 51.46 137.11
N THR A 50 -122.48 51.74 136.29
CA THR A 50 -122.39 51.70 134.81
C THR A 50 -121.45 52.77 134.25
N ASP A 51 -121.41 53.93 134.91
CA ASP A 51 -120.64 55.10 134.46
C ASP A 51 -119.13 54.82 134.56
N VAL A 52 -118.73 54.13 135.63
CA VAL A 52 -117.35 53.65 135.86
C VAL A 52 -116.94 52.61 134.80
N ALA A 53 -117.81 51.65 134.49
CA ALA A 53 -117.53 50.61 133.51
C ALA A 53 -117.38 51.17 132.09
N THR A 54 -118.14 52.23 131.76
CA THR A 54 -118.09 52.92 130.46
C THR A 54 -116.74 53.60 130.27
N ALA A 55 -116.34 54.47 131.20
CA ALA A 55 -115.08 55.20 131.12
C ALA A 55 -113.83 54.28 131.14
N LYS A 56 -113.93 53.07 131.70
CA LYS A 56 -112.84 52.08 131.65
C LYS A 56 -112.56 51.58 130.23
N ALA A 57 -113.61 51.41 129.42
CA ALA A 57 -113.51 50.83 128.07
C ALA A 57 -112.99 51.83 127.02
N GLU A 58 -113.24 53.13 127.22
CA GLU A 58 -112.74 54.19 126.34
C GLU A 58 -111.21 54.28 126.38
N LEU A 59 -110.61 54.13 127.56
CA LEU A 59 -109.17 54.05 127.75
C LEU A 59 -108.55 52.87 126.98
N ASP A 60 -109.02 51.63 127.22
CA ASP A 60 -108.40 50.44 126.61
C ASP A 60 -108.44 50.46 125.06
N LYS A 61 -109.42 51.19 124.48
CA LYS A 61 -109.52 51.44 123.04
C LYS A 61 -108.48 52.45 122.53
N ALA A 62 -108.20 53.50 123.30
CA ALA A 62 -107.21 54.51 122.92
C ALA A 62 -105.80 53.91 122.85
N ASN A 63 -105.39 53.16 123.88
CA ASN A 63 -104.08 52.48 123.93
C ASN A 63 -103.82 51.60 122.69
N GLN A 64 -104.80 50.81 122.24
CA GLN A 64 -104.66 49.95 121.05
C GLN A 64 -104.47 50.75 119.76
N THR A 65 -105.09 51.93 119.68
CA THR A 65 -105.04 52.79 118.47
C THR A 65 -103.66 53.41 118.30
N VAL A 66 -103.00 53.77 119.42
CA VAL A 66 -101.63 54.30 119.43
C VAL A 66 -100.61 53.29 118.94
N THR A 67 -100.60 52.06 119.47
CA THR A 67 -99.60 51.03 119.09
C THR A 67 -99.66 50.68 117.60
N ALA A 68 -100.85 50.61 117.01
CA ALA A 68 -101.02 50.33 115.58
C ALA A 68 -100.35 51.38 114.68
N GLN A 69 -100.36 52.66 115.08
CA GLN A 69 -99.78 53.75 114.30
C GLN A 69 -98.23 53.77 114.36
N GLU A 70 -97.62 53.22 115.41
CA GLU A 70 -96.14 53.13 115.52
C GLU A 70 -95.53 52.16 114.51
N GLU A 71 -96.26 51.12 114.08
CA GLU A 71 -95.80 50.22 113.00
C GLU A 71 -95.83 50.89 111.62
N VAL A 72 -96.84 51.74 111.36
CA VAL A 72 -97.01 52.46 110.08
C VAL A 72 -95.83 53.38 109.77
N VAL A 73 -95.38 54.14 110.77
CA VAL A 73 -94.21 55.04 110.68
C VAL A 73 -92.94 54.27 110.28
N ASN A 74 -92.70 53.11 110.89
CA ASN A 74 -91.52 52.29 110.63
C ASN A 74 -91.49 51.71 109.20
N GLN A 75 -92.65 51.43 108.61
CA GLN A 75 -92.72 51.00 107.21
C GLN A 75 -92.50 52.18 106.25
N ALA A 76 -93.10 53.35 106.52
CA ALA A 76 -92.95 54.53 105.67
C ALA A 76 -91.48 54.98 105.52
N GLN A 77 -90.66 54.83 106.56
CA GLN A 77 -89.22 55.17 106.52
C GLN A 77 -88.43 54.30 105.52
N LYS A 78 -88.70 52.99 105.42
CA LYS A 78 -87.99 52.10 104.47
C LYS A 78 -88.30 52.40 103.00
N ASP A 79 -89.53 52.84 102.73
CA ASP A 79 -89.97 53.17 101.38
C ASP A 79 -89.22 54.41 100.83
N VAL A 80 -88.85 55.36 101.70
CA VAL A 80 -88.05 56.55 101.34
C VAL A 80 -86.63 56.18 100.92
N ASP A 81 -85.96 55.34 101.69
CA ASP A 81 -84.55 55.00 101.44
C ASP A 81 -84.38 54.21 100.12
N THR A 82 -85.32 53.30 99.86
CA THR A 82 -85.37 52.52 98.60
C THR A 82 -85.57 53.42 97.37
N ALA A 83 -86.36 54.49 97.50
CA ALA A 83 -86.61 55.43 96.40
C ALA A 83 -85.39 56.30 96.07
N LYS A 84 -84.54 56.64 97.05
CA LYS A 84 -83.29 57.41 96.85
C LYS A 84 -82.29 56.67 95.96
N GLU A 85 -82.11 55.38 96.16
CA GLU A 85 -81.12 54.58 95.40
C GLU A 85 -81.52 54.45 93.91
N THR A 86 -82.83 54.42 93.63
CA THR A 86 -83.40 54.35 92.28
C THR A 86 -83.12 55.62 91.44
N VAL A 87 -83.13 56.81 92.07
CA VAL A 87 -82.85 58.09 91.38
C VAL A 87 -81.42 58.12 90.83
N ASN A 88 -80.45 57.68 91.64
CA ASN A 88 -79.03 57.74 91.28
C ASN A 88 -78.69 56.90 90.04
N GLN A 89 -79.31 55.74 89.84
CA GLN A 89 -79.06 54.92 88.64
C GLN A 89 -79.62 55.58 87.38
N ALA A 90 -80.82 56.16 87.45
CA ALA A 90 -81.43 56.88 86.33
C ALA A 90 -80.67 58.17 85.96
N GLN A 91 -79.91 58.74 86.92
CA GLN A 91 -79.06 59.92 86.68
C GLN A 91 -77.87 59.58 85.76
N THR A 92 -77.27 58.39 85.90
CA THR A 92 -76.12 57.96 85.08
C THR A 92 -76.52 57.61 83.64
N GLU A 93 -77.61 56.86 83.46
CA GLU A 93 -78.09 56.40 82.13
C GLU A 93 -78.45 57.58 81.19
N LEU A 94 -78.79 58.74 81.77
CA LEU A 94 -79.05 59.98 81.06
C LEU A 94 -77.79 60.65 80.48
N VAL A 95 -76.65 60.57 81.16
CA VAL A 95 -75.41 61.26 80.74
C VAL A 95 -74.82 60.60 79.51
N GLU A 96 -74.62 59.29 79.53
CA GLU A 96 -74.07 58.53 78.39
C GLU A 96 -74.97 58.64 77.14
N SER A 97 -76.29 58.71 77.34
CA SER A 97 -77.26 58.87 76.25
C SER A 97 -77.23 60.27 75.62
N ALA A 98 -76.73 61.29 76.33
CA ALA A 98 -76.67 62.67 75.83
C ALA A 98 -75.48 62.88 74.87
N GLU A 99 -74.28 62.41 75.24
CA GLU A 99 -73.06 62.57 74.43
C GLU A 99 -73.15 61.88 73.06
N LEU A 100 -73.91 60.78 72.96
CA LEU A 100 -74.14 60.08 71.69
C LEU A 100 -75.16 60.81 70.80
N ALA A 101 -76.18 61.43 71.40
CA ALA A 101 -77.19 62.19 70.67
C ALA A 101 -76.65 63.54 70.15
N GLU A 102 -75.73 64.18 70.86
CA GLU A 102 -75.08 65.43 70.43
C GLU A 102 -74.23 65.23 69.16
N GLN A 103 -73.69 64.03 68.94
CA GLN A 103 -72.97 63.68 67.71
C GLN A 103 -73.88 63.39 66.50
N ALA A 104 -75.16 63.08 66.74
CA ALA A 104 -76.14 62.63 65.73
C ALA A 104 -76.73 63.79 64.87
N THR A 105 -75.87 64.72 64.45
CA THR A 105 -76.28 65.86 63.62
C THR A 105 -76.60 65.45 62.18
N PRO A 106 -77.50 66.17 61.47
CA PRO A 106 -77.76 65.92 60.05
C PRO A 106 -76.51 65.98 59.17
N GLU A 107 -75.54 66.82 59.53
CA GLU A 107 -74.28 66.96 58.79
C GLU A 107 -73.38 65.73 58.97
N ASN A 108 -73.29 65.17 60.19
CA ASN A 108 -72.53 63.95 60.45
C ASN A 108 -73.18 62.71 59.81
N ILE A 109 -74.51 62.60 59.87
CA ILE A 109 -75.28 61.55 59.17
C ILE A 109 -75.09 61.65 57.65
N SER A 110 -75.06 62.88 57.10
CA SER A 110 -74.77 63.11 55.68
C SER A 110 -73.33 62.73 55.30
N LYS A 111 -72.33 63.07 56.12
CA LYS A 111 -70.92 62.67 55.94
C LYS A 111 -70.74 61.15 56.00
N ALA A 112 -71.45 60.46 56.89
CA ALA A 112 -71.47 58.99 56.94
C ALA A 112 -72.05 58.39 55.65
N LYS A 113 -73.19 58.90 55.17
CA LYS A 113 -73.81 58.46 53.89
C LYS A 113 -72.93 58.75 52.67
N ALA A 114 -72.24 59.89 52.63
CA ALA A 114 -71.26 60.20 51.59
C ALA A 114 -70.04 59.26 51.63
N SER A 115 -69.59 58.88 52.83
CA SER A 115 -68.45 57.95 53.00
C SER A 115 -68.78 56.53 52.53
N ILE A 116 -70.01 56.06 52.76
CA ILE A 116 -70.52 54.79 52.21
C ILE A 116 -70.50 54.85 50.67
N LYS A 117 -71.06 55.90 50.06
CA LYS A 117 -71.09 56.05 48.60
C LYS A 117 -69.69 56.08 47.96
N ASN A 118 -68.72 56.71 48.63
CA ASN A 118 -67.33 56.68 48.17
C ASN A 118 -66.71 55.27 48.28
N ALA A 119 -67.00 54.52 49.35
CA ALA A 119 -66.55 53.13 49.49
C ALA A 119 -67.20 52.19 48.46
N GLU A 120 -68.48 52.39 48.10
CA GLU A 120 -69.16 51.69 47.01
C GLU A 120 -68.49 51.96 45.65
N ALA A 121 -68.10 53.21 45.39
CA ALA A 121 -67.33 53.56 44.20
C ALA A 121 -65.96 52.87 44.17
N THR A 122 -65.22 52.86 45.29
CA THR A 122 -63.92 52.16 45.38
C THR A 122 -64.05 50.64 45.23
N VAL A 123 -65.13 50.01 45.73
CA VAL A 123 -65.41 48.58 45.49
C VAL A 123 -65.69 48.33 44.00
N THR A 124 -66.38 49.24 43.32
CA THR A 124 -66.66 49.14 41.88
C THR A 124 -65.36 49.27 41.07
N GLU A 125 -64.55 50.29 41.36
CA GLU A 125 -63.25 50.55 40.72
C GLU A 125 -62.25 49.39 40.91
N THR A 126 -62.15 48.85 42.13
CA THR A 126 -61.29 47.69 42.41
C THR A 126 -61.82 46.39 41.82
N SER A 127 -63.12 46.27 41.55
CA SER A 127 -63.69 45.15 40.80
C SER A 127 -63.32 45.22 39.32
N GLN A 128 -63.47 46.38 38.68
CA GLN A 128 -63.07 46.59 37.28
C GLN A 128 -61.57 46.34 37.09
N ASN A 129 -60.73 46.90 37.96
CA ASN A 129 -59.28 46.68 37.89
C ASN A 129 -58.91 45.19 37.99
N LEU A 130 -59.64 44.37 38.77
CA LEU A 130 -59.43 42.92 38.82
C LEU A 130 -59.81 42.25 37.49
N GLU A 131 -60.94 42.61 36.89
CA GLU A 131 -61.35 42.09 35.57
C GLU A 131 -60.33 42.45 34.48
N ASP A 132 -59.84 43.69 34.46
CA ASP A 132 -58.79 44.16 33.56
C ASP A 132 -57.46 43.38 33.73
N LYS A 133 -57.10 42.98 34.96
CA LYS A 133 -55.89 42.16 35.20
C LYS A 133 -56.11 40.70 34.81
N ASN A 134 -57.30 40.14 35.01
CA ASN A 134 -57.64 38.78 34.56
C ASN A 134 -57.55 38.68 33.01
N GLN A 135 -58.01 39.70 32.28
CA GLN A 135 -57.88 39.74 30.82
C GLN A 135 -56.41 39.84 30.38
N ALA A 136 -55.63 40.73 31.01
CA ALA A 136 -54.20 40.86 30.71
C ALA A 136 -53.39 39.58 31.00
N GLU A 137 -53.80 38.80 32.02
CA GLU A 137 -53.27 37.46 32.29
C GLU A 137 -53.59 36.48 31.15
N ALA A 138 -54.86 36.40 30.73
CA ALA A 138 -55.30 35.54 29.63
C ALA A 138 -54.60 35.87 28.29
N ASP A 139 -54.48 37.16 27.96
CA ASP A 139 -53.77 37.62 26.77
C ASP A 139 -52.28 37.21 26.80
N SER A 140 -51.65 37.30 27.97
CA SER A 140 -50.25 36.87 28.19
C SER A 140 -50.09 35.35 28.06
N GLN A 141 -51.05 34.55 28.54
CA GLN A 141 -51.06 33.09 28.38
C GLN A 141 -51.15 32.69 26.89
N GLN A 142 -51.99 33.38 26.12
CA GLN A 142 -52.16 33.13 24.69
C GLN A 142 -50.91 33.57 23.90
N ALA A 143 -50.29 34.72 24.21
CA ALA A 143 -49.04 35.16 23.59
C ALA A 143 -47.88 34.16 23.80
N VAL A 144 -47.73 33.59 25.00
CA VAL A 144 -46.74 32.53 25.29
C VAL A 144 -47.01 31.26 24.47
N LYS A 145 -48.28 30.91 24.27
CA LYS A 145 -48.70 29.72 23.52
C LYS A 145 -48.44 29.87 22.01
N ASP A 146 -48.70 31.04 21.44
CA ASP A 146 -48.45 31.30 20.02
C ASP A 146 -46.94 31.38 19.73
N GLN A 147 -46.16 32.04 20.61
CA GLN A 147 -44.71 32.11 20.46
C GLN A 147 -44.03 30.72 20.55
N LYS A 148 -44.56 29.77 21.34
CA LYS A 148 -44.10 28.37 21.32
C LYS A 148 -44.26 27.72 19.94
N THR A 149 -45.32 28.05 19.21
CA THR A 149 -45.56 27.54 17.85
C THR A 149 -44.58 28.15 16.84
N VAL A 150 -44.24 29.43 17.00
CA VAL A 150 -43.18 30.10 16.21
C VAL A 150 -41.82 29.44 16.45
N VAL A 151 -41.43 29.21 17.71
CA VAL A 151 -40.17 28.51 18.07
C VAL A 151 -40.14 27.09 17.48
N SER A 152 -41.24 26.34 17.56
CA SER A 152 -41.32 25.01 16.94
C SER A 152 -41.18 25.05 15.42
N THR A 153 -41.63 26.12 14.76
CA THR A 153 -41.51 26.29 13.30
C THR A 153 -40.06 26.61 12.90
N ALA A 154 -39.41 27.53 13.61
CA ALA A 154 -37.98 27.82 13.40
C ALA A 154 -37.09 26.58 13.66
N GLN A 155 -37.45 25.72 14.62
CA GLN A 155 -36.73 24.48 14.88
C GLN A 155 -36.86 23.45 13.73
N VAL A 156 -37.99 23.42 13.02
CA VAL A 156 -38.15 22.59 11.81
C VAL A 156 -37.30 23.16 10.67
N ASP A 157 -37.28 24.48 10.46
CA ASP A 157 -36.47 25.11 9.41
C ASP A 157 -34.98 24.77 9.58
N VAL A 158 -34.44 24.87 10.81
CA VAL A 158 -33.06 24.47 11.15
C VAL A 158 -32.78 23.01 10.80
N ASN A 159 -33.73 22.10 11.04
CA ASN A 159 -33.57 20.67 10.72
C ASN A 159 -33.49 20.44 9.20
N GLU A 160 -34.37 21.07 8.42
CA GLU A 160 -34.33 21.01 6.95
C GLU A 160 -33.02 21.56 6.39
N LYS A 161 -32.55 22.72 6.89
CA LYS A 161 -31.31 23.33 6.39
C LYS A 161 -30.08 22.53 6.84
N THR A 162 -30.17 21.76 7.92
CA THR A 162 -29.13 20.80 8.33
C THR A 162 -29.04 19.65 7.33
N GLN A 163 -30.16 19.03 6.95
CA GLN A 163 -30.17 17.98 5.91
C GLN A 163 -29.62 18.51 4.58
N ALA A 164 -30.00 19.73 4.18
CA ALA A 164 -29.53 20.35 2.94
C ALA A 164 -28.03 20.72 2.94
N VAL A 165 -27.36 20.75 4.10
CA VAL A 165 -25.89 20.80 4.21
C VAL A 165 -25.30 19.41 3.99
N THR A 166 -25.79 18.38 4.69
CA THR A 166 -25.29 17.00 4.57
C THR A 166 -25.41 16.44 3.15
N GLU A 167 -26.45 16.81 2.41
CA GLU A 167 -26.57 16.46 0.99
C GLU A 167 -25.49 17.15 0.13
N ALA A 168 -25.17 18.42 0.39
CA ALA A 168 -24.10 19.13 -0.31
C ALA A 168 -22.68 18.64 0.08
N GLU A 169 -22.47 18.16 1.32
CA GLU A 169 -21.23 17.47 1.73
C GLU A 169 -21.04 16.17 0.93
N LYS A 170 -22.11 15.40 0.74
CA LYS A 170 -22.11 14.18 -0.08
C LYS A 170 -21.78 14.48 -1.55
N ASP A 171 -22.30 15.57 -2.11
CA ASP A 171 -21.98 16.01 -3.48
C ASP A 171 -20.50 16.41 -3.62
N VAL A 172 -19.93 17.12 -2.63
CA VAL A 172 -18.49 17.45 -2.59
C VAL A 172 -17.63 16.19 -2.56
N ASN A 173 -17.96 15.23 -1.69
CA ASN A 173 -17.24 13.96 -1.59
C ASN A 173 -17.36 13.12 -2.87
N THR A 174 -18.52 13.13 -3.52
CA THR A 174 -18.75 12.43 -4.79
C THR A 174 -17.93 13.08 -5.92
N ALA A 175 -17.91 14.41 -6.02
CA ALA A 175 -17.11 15.13 -7.01
C ALA A 175 -15.59 14.95 -6.79
N GLN A 176 -15.14 14.82 -5.54
CA GLN A 176 -13.75 14.53 -5.19
C GLN A 176 -13.37 13.11 -5.65
N ALA A 177 -14.16 12.09 -5.30
CA ALA A 177 -13.90 10.71 -5.72
C ALA A 177 -13.89 10.52 -7.25
N ILE A 178 -14.73 11.26 -7.99
CA ILE A 178 -14.76 11.26 -9.46
C ILE A 178 -13.50 11.91 -10.07
N LEU A 179 -12.89 12.89 -9.39
CA LEU A 179 -11.63 13.50 -9.78
C LEU A 179 -10.43 12.59 -9.45
N ASP A 180 -10.42 12.00 -8.26
CA ASP A 180 -9.33 11.12 -7.80
C ASP A 180 -9.31 9.80 -8.63
N GLY A 181 -10.48 9.30 -9.02
CA GLY A 181 -10.66 8.13 -9.90
C GLY A 181 -10.35 8.36 -11.39
N THR A 182 -9.61 9.41 -11.76
CA THR A 182 -9.27 9.73 -13.18
C THR A 182 -8.20 8.84 -13.81
N GLY A 183 -7.53 7.97 -13.04
CA GLY A 183 -6.47 7.08 -13.55
C GLY A 183 -5.23 7.82 -14.07
N GLN A 184 -5.04 9.07 -13.65
CA GLN A 184 -4.19 10.06 -14.33
C GLN A 184 -2.73 9.59 -14.52
N ALA A 185 -2.17 8.92 -13.51
CA ALA A 185 -0.80 8.41 -13.54
C ALA A 185 -0.58 7.28 -14.56
N GLU A 186 -1.58 6.42 -14.79
CA GLU A 186 -1.44 5.27 -15.70
C GLU A 186 -1.42 5.71 -17.18
N VAL A 187 -2.19 6.74 -17.52
CA VAL A 187 -2.21 7.33 -18.87
C VAL A 187 -0.92 8.11 -19.15
N ILE A 188 -0.40 8.85 -18.16
CA ILE A 188 0.91 9.54 -18.27
C ILE A 188 2.03 8.52 -18.50
N ALA A 189 2.10 7.47 -17.67
CA ALA A 189 3.10 6.42 -17.80
C ALA A 189 3.02 5.70 -19.17
N LYS A 190 1.81 5.48 -19.71
CA LYS A 190 1.61 4.92 -21.06
C LYS A 190 2.08 5.86 -22.17
N ALA A 191 1.92 7.18 -22.03
CA ALA A 191 2.45 8.16 -22.98
C ALA A 191 3.98 8.20 -22.97
N GLU A 192 4.60 8.27 -21.78
CA GLU A 192 6.05 8.22 -21.60
C GLU A 192 6.65 6.90 -22.13
N GLN A 193 5.98 5.77 -21.89
CA GLN A 193 6.39 4.47 -22.41
C GLN A 193 6.35 4.43 -23.95
N ALA A 194 5.30 4.97 -24.57
CA ALA A 194 5.17 4.99 -26.03
C ALA A 194 6.19 5.94 -26.70
N GLU A 195 6.47 7.09 -26.08
CA GLU A 195 7.53 8.01 -26.54
C GLU A 195 8.93 7.38 -26.45
N LYS A 196 9.20 6.65 -25.35
CA LYS A 196 10.42 5.86 -25.20
C LYS A 196 10.52 4.77 -26.26
N GLN A 197 9.47 3.96 -26.45
CA GLN A 197 9.45 2.89 -27.46
C GLN A 197 9.65 3.41 -28.89
N LEU A 198 9.06 4.57 -29.21
CA LEU A 198 9.28 5.26 -30.48
C LEU A 198 10.74 5.70 -30.66
N THR A 199 11.37 6.19 -29.60
CA THR A 199 12.79 6.58 -29.60
C THR A 199 13.70 5.36 -29.79
N GLU A 200 13.46 4.28 -29.05
CA GLU A 200 14.21 3.02 -29.16
C GLU A 200 14.06 2.37 -30.55
N ALA A 201 12.85 2.37 -31.13
CA ALA A 201 12.62 1.88 -32.48
C ALA A 201 13.36 2.70 -33.54
N LYS A 202 13.37 4.04 -33.41
CA LYS A 202 14.11 4.93 -34.33
C LYS A 202 15.62 4.75 -34.22
N GLN A 203 16.14 4.56 -33.01
CA GLN A 203 17.54 4.20 -32.77
C GLN A 203 17.90 2.87 -33.46
N ALA A 204 17.06 1.84 -33.29
CA ALA A 204 17.26 0.53 -33.91
C ALA A 204 17.24 0.57 -35.45
N LEU A 205 16.39 1.42 -36.06
CA LEU A 205 16.35 1.63 -37.50
C LEU A 205 17.66 2.25 -38.03
N VAL A 206 18.24 3.24 -37.33
CA VAL A 206 19.53 3.83 -37.69
C VAL A 206 20.67 2.80 -37.58
N THR A 207 20.65 1.96 -36.54
CA THR A 207 21.60 0.84 -36.41
C THR A 207 21.47 -0.13 -37.59
N ALA A 208 20.27 -0.61 -37.91
CA ALA A 208 20.05 -1.54 -39.02
C ALA A 208 20.45 -0.95 -40.39
N GLN A 209 20.23 0.35 -40.62
CA GLN A 209 20.69 1.04 -41.84
C GLN A 209 22.22 1.14 -41.92
N THR A 210 22.88 1.30 -40.77
CA THR A 210 24.35 1.30 -40.66
C THR A 210 24.90 -0.11 -40.92
N GLU A 211 24.32 -1.13 -40.30
CA GLU A 211 24.64 -2.54 -40.54
C GLU A 211 24.47 -2.93 -42.01
N LEU A 212 23.38 -2.50 -42.66
CA LEU A 212 23.15 -2.72 -44.09
C LEU A 212 24.23 -2.06 -44.98
N THR A 213 24.79 -0.93 -44.56
CA THR A 213 25.89 -0.28 -45.29
C THR A 213 27.18 -1.07 -45.13
N THR A 214 27.49 -1.53 -43.92
CA THR A 214 28.63 -2.42 -43.63
C THR A 214 28.50 -3.76 -44.37
N ALA A 215 27.31 -4.37 -44.38
CA ALA A 215 27.03 -5.64 -45.05
C ALA A 215 27.23 -5.55 -46.57
N LYS A 216 26.78 -4.46 -47.21
CA LYS A 216 27.04 -4.21 -48.64
C LYS A 216 28.53 -4.07 -48.94
N GLN A 217 29.29 -3.40 -48.08
CA GLN A 217 30.75 -3.28 -48.26
C GLN A 217 31.47 -4.61 -48.02
N ALA A 218 31.02 -5.42 -47.05
CA ALA A 218 31.53 -6.77 -46.82
C ALA A 218 31.25 -7.70 -48.01
N ASP A 219 30.05 -7.69 -48.57
CA ASP A 219 29.68 -8.48 -49.74
C ASP A 219 30.45 -8.03 -51.00
N LYS A 220 30.73 -6.72 -51.14
CA LYS A 220 31.61 -6.22 -52.21
C LYS A 220 33.05 -6.70 -52.03
N ASN A 221 33.59 -6.61 -50.81
CA ASN A 221 34.95 -7.11 -50.51
C ASN A 221 35.06 -8.63 -50.75
N ARG A 222 34.02 -9.39 -50.38
CA ARG A 222 33.88 -10.82 -50.69
C ARG A 222 33.94 -11.08 -52.19
N GLN A 223 33.18 -10.32 -52.98
CA GLN A 223 33.16 -10.48 -54.44
C GLN A 223 34.54 -10.23 -55.05
N THR A 224 35.23 -9.15 -54.68
CA THR A 224 36.60 -8.87 -55.13
C THR A 224 37.58 -9.96 -54.69
N ALA A 225 37.48 -10.47 -53.46
CA ALA A 225 38.34 -11.56 -52.97
C ALA A 225 38.11 -12.89 -53.72
N ILE A 226 36.89 -13.14 -54.22
CA ILE A 226 36.60 -14.28 -55.11
C ILE A 226 37.25 -14.05 -56.49
N GLU A 227 37.07 -12.87 -57.08
CA GLU A 227 37.65 -12.52 -58.39
C GLU A 227 39.19 -12.55 -58.40
N GLU A 228 39.83 -12.08 -57.32
CA GLU A 228 41.29 -12.14 -57.14
C GLU A 228 41.78 -13.58 -56.98
N ALA A 229 41.07 -14.41 -56.21
CA ALA A 229 41.42 -15.81 -55.99
C ALA A 229 41.21 -16.68 -57.24
N ASP A 230 40.20 -16.39 -58.05
CA ASP A 230 39.91 -17.08 -59.32
C ASP A 230 40.97 -16.73 -60.37
N GLN A 231 41.34 -15.45 -60.50
CA GLN A 231 42.48 -15.04 -61.33
C GLN A 231 43.82 -15.63 -60.87
N ALA A 232 44.03 -15.79 -59.56
CA ALA A 232 45.22 -16.43 -59.01
C ALA A 232 45.26 -17.94 -59.34
N LEU A 233 44.11 -18.61 -59.27
CA LEU A 233 43.95 -20.01 -59.64
C LEU A 233 44.22 -20.22 -61.15
N ASP A 234 43.69 -19.38 -62.03
CA ASP A 234 43.94 -19.50 -63.47
C ASP A 234 45.40 -19.21 -63.85
N LYS A 235 46.06 -18.24 -63.20
CA LYS A 235 47.51 -18.04 -63.34
C LYS A 235 48.30 -19.26 -62.87
N ALA A 236 47.90 -19.90 -61.77
CA ALA A 236 48.54 -21.12 -61.29
C ALA A 236 48.36 -22.31 -62.26
N LYS A 237 47.18 -22.46 -62.88
CA LYS A 237 46.94 -23.47 -63.93
C LYS A 237 47.87 -23.25 -65.13
N GLN A 238 47.93 -22.03 -65.67
CA GLN A 238 48.80 -21.69 -66.80
C GLN A 238 50.29 -21.97 -66.50
N VAL A 239 50.75 -21.72 -65.27
CA VAL A 239 52.11 -22.08 -64.84
C VAL A 239 52.31 -23.60 -64.76
N LEU A 240 51.33 -24.34 -64.24
CA LEU A 240 51.36 -25.81 -64.21
C LEU A 240 51.39 -26.42 -65.62
N ASP A 241 50.61 -25.90 -66.55
CA ASP A 241 50.57 -26.37 -67.95
C ASP A 241 51.93 -26.15 -68.62
N ALA A 242 52.51 -24.94 -68.48
CA ALA A 242 53.84 -24.62 -69.01
C ALA A 242 54.94 -25.49 -68.38
N LYS A 243 54.90 -25.74 -67.06
CA LYS A 243 55.86 -26.64 -66.40
C LYS A 243 55.66 -28.11 -66.77
N THR A 244 54.43 -28.52 -67.07
CA THR A 244 54.12 -29.86 -67.59
C THR A 244 54.70 -30.07 -68.98
N GLN A 245 54.60 -29.08 -69.87
CA GLN A 245 55.28 -29.12 -71.17
C GLN A 245 56.79 -29.27 -71.02
N VAL A 246 57.44 -28.43 -70.20
CA VAL A 246 58.89 -28.49 -69.96
C VAL A 246 59.33 -29.83 -69.34
N ALA A 247 58.52 -30.42 -68.44
CA ALA A 247 58.78 -31.75 -67.87
C ALA A 247 58.67 -32.88 -68.91
N ASN A 248 57.73 -32.79 -69.85
CA ASN A 248 57.60 -33.74 -70.96
C ASN A 248 58.78 -33.63 -71.95
N GLU A 249 59.16 -32.41 -72.33
CA GLU A 249 60.31 -32.15 -73.21
C GLU A 249 61.63 -32.63 -72.59
N ALA A 250 61.88 -32.30 -71.33
CA ALA A 250 63.06 -32.77 -70.60
C ALA A 250 63.06 -34.30 -70.41
N THR A 251 61.89 -34.92 -70.24
CA THR A 251 61.74 -36.39 -70.19
C THR A 251 62.12 -37.02 -71.53
N ALA A 252 61.58 -36.54 -72.65
CA ALA A 252 61.90 -37.06 -73.98
C ALA A 252 63.39 -36.92 -74.32
N GLN A 253 64.01 -35.77 -73.99
CA GLN A 253 65.44 -35.53 -74.23
C GLN A 253 66.34 -36.46 -73.39
N ALA A 254 65.96 -36.73 -72.15
CA ALA A 254 66.66 -37.67 -71.27
C ALA A 254 66.53 -39.12 -71.73
N ASP A 255 65.35 -39.52 -72.19
CA ASP A 255 65.09 -40.88 -72.67
C ASP A 255 65.77 -41.14 -74.02
N GLU A 256 65.92 -40.11 -74.87
CA GLU A 256 66.70 -40.16 -76.11
C GLU A 256 68.22 -40.21 -75.85
N THR A 257 68.74 -39.36 -74.98
CA THR A 257 70.18 -39.38 -74.63
C THR A 257 70.59 -40.65 -73.88
N ALA A 258 69.67 -41.31 -73.16
CA ALA A 258 69.89 -42.65 -72.61
C ALA A 258 70.11 -43.73 -73.69
N LYS A 259 69.38 -43.67 -74.83
CA LYS A 259 69.62 -44.57 -75.99
C LYS A 259 70.98 -44.30 -76.63
N GLN A 260 71.33 -43.02 -76.78
CA GLN A 260 72.61 -42.61 -77.35
C GLN A 260 73.78 -43.07 -76.47
N LEU A 261 73.64 -43.01 -75.15
CA LEU A 261 74.59 -43.60 -74.20
C LEU A 261 74.66 -45.14 -74.29
N ALA A 262 73.54 -45.84 -74.47
CA ALA A 262 73.55 -47.29 -74.67
C ALA A 262 74.27 -47.68 -75.97
N THR A 263 74.04 -46.93 -77.05
CA THR A 263 74.72 -47.11 -78.35
C THR A 263 76.23 -46.86 -78.22
N ALA A 264 76.63 -45.76 -77.58
CA ALA A 264 78.04 -45.43 -77.36
C ALA A 264 78.78 -46.46 -76.48
N LYS A 265 78.09 -47.09 -75.52
CA LYS A 265 78.65 -48.22 -74.74
C LYS A 265 78.91 -49.45 -75.59
N THR A 266 78.03 -49.75 -76.55
CA THR A 266 78.21 -50.89 -77.47
C THR A 266 79.41 -50.67 -78.37
N ILE A 267 79.48 -49.49 -79.02
CA ILE A 267 80.61 -49.09 -79.89
C ILE A 267 81.93 -49.08 -79.12
N PHE A 268 81.94 -48.63 -77.86
CA PHE A 268 83.13 -48.70 -77.00
C PHE A 268 83.54 -50.14 -76.69
N GLN A 269 82.60 -51.03 -76.34
CA GLN A 269 82.92 -52.41 -76.02
C GLN A 269 83.47 -53.15 -77.24
N GLU A 270 82.91 -52.91 -78.43
CA GLU A 270 83.41 -53.42 -79.70
C GLU A 270 84.84 -52.92 -79.96
N ALA A 271 85.09 -51.60 -79.90
CA ALA A 271 86.43 -51.07 -80.14
C ALA A 271 87.47 -51.49 -79.06
N GLU A 272 87.03 -51.74 -77.82
CA GLU A 272 87.86 -52.30 -76.74
C GLU A 272 88.26 -53.76 -77.03
N ASN A 273 87.32 -54.59 -77.50
CA ASN A 273 87.59 -55.96 -77.91
C ASN A 273 88.57 -56.02 -79.09
N ASP A 274 88.37 -55.21 -80.13
CA ASP A 274 89.28 -55.08 -81.28
C ASP A 274 90.71 -54.74 -80.78
N LYS A 275 90.84 -53.68 -79.98
CA LYS A 275 92.13 -53.22 -79.42
C LYS A 275 92.83 -54.30 -78.60
N ASN A 276 92.09 -55.00 -77.73
CA ASN A 276 92.66 -56.05 -76.89
C ASN A 276 93.10 -57.28 -77.72
N SER A 277 92.53 -57.45 -78.92
CA SER A 277 92.87 -58.53 -79.87
C SER A 277 94.05 -58.24 -80.81
N ILE A 278 94.70 -57.06 -80.72
CA ILE A 278 95.86 -56.74 -81.59
C ILE A 278 97.00 -57.74 -81.32
N ASN A 279 97.24 -58.62 -82.29
CA ASN A 279 98.25 -59.67 -82.24
C ASN A 279 99.61 -59.15 -82.71
N THR A 280 100.69 -59.70 -82.14
CA THR A 280 102.06 -59.24 -82.38
C THR A 280 103.05 -60.41 -82.48
N ILE A 281 104.05 -60.30 -83.36
CA ILE A 281 105.20 -61.22 -83.42
C ILE A 281 106.44 -60.54 -82.81
N THR A 282 106.95 -61.12 -81.73
CA THR A 282 108.12 -60.65 -80.98
C THR A 282 109.35 -61.46 -81.38
N LEU A 283 110.45 -60.75 -81.66
CA LEU A 283 111.76 -61.29 -82.04
C LEU A 283 112.84 -60.68 -81.13
N SER A 284 113.97 -61.36 -80.95
CA SER A 284 115.16 -60.76 -80.31
C SER A 284 116.19 -60.31 -81.35
N SER A 285 117.03 -59.34 -81.00
CA SER A 285 118.08 -58.82 -81.87
C SER A 285 119.10 -59.90 -82.28
N GLU A 286 119.36 -60.84 -81.38
CA GLU A 286 120.23 -61.99 -81.59
C GLU A 286 119.60 -62.97 -82.57
N TYR A 287 118.29 -63.24 -82.43
CA TYR A 287 117.53 -64.06 -83.38
C TYR A 287 117.52 -63.43 -84.79
N ILE A 288 117.26 -62.12 -84.88
CA ILE A 288 117.27 -61.37 -86.15
C ILE A 288 118.66 -61.41 -86.82
N THR A 289 119.72 -61.28 -86.03
CA THR A 289 121.09 -61.35 -86.53
C THR A 289 121.42 -62.76 -87.03
N ALA A 290 121.10 -63.78 -86.22
CA ALA A 290 121.36 -65.17 -86.57
C ALA A 290 120.57 -65.64 -87.79
N LEU A 291 119.30 -65.26 -87.97
CA LEU A 291 118.53 -65.67 -89.16
C LEU A 291 119.07 -65.00 -90.44
N ARG A 292 119.51 -63.74 -90.35
CA ARG A 292 120.17 -63.06 -91.48
C ARG A 292 121.50 -63.72 -91.86
N ASP A 293 122.30 -64.11 -90.87
CA ASP A 293 123.56 -64.82 -91.09
C ASP A 293 123.36 -66.29 -91.54
N TYR A 294 122.27 -66.94 -91.14
CA TYR A 294 121.84 -68.24 -91.67
C TYR A 294 121.50 -68.14 -93.16
N ALA A 295 120.60 -67.24 -93.54
CA ALA A 295 120.12 -67.16 -94.93
C ALA A 295 121.18 -66.64 -95.90
N LEU A 296 121.93 -65.59 -95.52
CA LEU A 296 122.80 -64.87 -96.46
C LEU A 296 124.30 -65.22 -96.34
N ASN A 297 124.75 -65.71 -95.18
CA ASN A 297 126.17 -65.92 -94.87
C ASN A 297 126.47 -67.38 -94.47
N TYR A 298 125.64 -68.35 -94.89
CA TYR A 298 125.66 -69.73 -94.39
C TYR A 298 127.04 -70.40 -94.44
N THR A 299 127.81 -70.19 -95.52
CA THR A 299 129.14 -70.78 -95.71
C THR A 299 130.15 -70.37 -94.64
N GLU A 300 130.04 -69.17 -94.09
CA GLU A 300 130.95 -68.65 -93.06
C GLU A 300 130.39 -68.77 -91.64
N LYS A 301 129.06 -68.64 -91.47
CA LYS A 301 128.42 -68.48 -90.16
C LYS A 301 127.26 -69.44 -89.87
N GLY A 302 126.82 -70.23 -90.85
CA GLY A 302 125.58 -71.00 -90.78
C GLY A 302 125.49 -71.94 -89.56
N ALA A 303 126.62 -72.52 -89.13
CA ALA A 303 126.67 -73.38 -87.96
C ALA A 303 126.47 -72.63 -86.62
N GLU A 304 127.06 -71.43 -86.47
CA GLU A 304 126.87 -70.58 -85.28
C GLU A 304 125.45 -70.01 -85.26
N ALA A 305 124.99 -69.49 -86.40
CA ALA A 305 123.63 -69.01 -86.59
C ALA A 305 122.59 -70.09 -86.23
N THR A 306 122.74 -71.31 -86.75
CA THR A 306 121.87 -72.46 -86.42
C THR A 306 121.82 -72.74 -84.92
N ALA A 307 122.96 -72.68 -84.23
CA ALA A 307 123.01 -72.92 -82.78
C ALA A 307 122.26 -71.83 -81.98
N ILE A 308 122.43 -70.56 -82.35
CA ILE A 308 121.74 -69.41 -81.73
C ILE A 308 120.23 -69.50 -81.98
N LEU A 309 119.82 -69.73 -83.22
CA LEU A 309 118.41 -69.86 -83.61
C LEU A 309 117.73 -71.00 -82.84
N LYS A 310 118.37 -72.17 -82.76
CA LYS A 310 117.85 -73.34 -82.02
C LYS A 310 117.74 -73.09 -80.52
N ALA A 311 118.67 -72.33 -79.93
CA ALA A 311 118.64 -71.99 -78.51
C ALA A 311 117.53 -70.98 -78.16
N LEU A 312 117.28 -69.99 -79.02
CA LEU A 312 116.28 -68.92 -78.77
C LEU A 312 114.85 -69.34 -79.11
N SER A 313 114.67 -70.20 -80.11
CA SER A 313 113.34 -70.59 -80.64
C SER A 313 112.33 -71.03 -79.56
N PRO A 314 112.64 -71.91 -78.59
CA PRO A 314 111.65 -72.36 -77.60
C PRO A 314 111.11 -71.24 -76.70
N ALA A 315 111.95 -70.25 -76.35
CA ALA A 315 111.55 -69.11 -75.55
C ALA A 315 110.67 -68.14 -76.37
N LEU A 316 111.10 -67.80 -77.59
CA LEU A 316 110.35 -66.90 -78.49
C LEU A 316 109.00 -67.50 -78.89
N LYS A 317 108.94 -68.82 -79.12
CA LYS A 317 107.70 -69.57 -79.35
C LYS A 317 106.73 -69.49 -78.16
N THR A 318 107.25 -69.52 -76.93
CA THR A 318 106.43 -69.45 -75.71
C THR A 318 105.91 -68.04 -75.42
N SER A 319 106.66 -66.99 -75.78
CA SER A 319 106.26 -65.59 -75.60
C SER A 319 105.24 -65.09 -76.63
N ASN A 320 105.19 -65.69 -77.82
CA ASN A 320 104.26 -65.32 -78.87
C ASN A 320 102.95 -66.10 -78.74
N GLN A 321 101.88 -65.44 -78.28
CA GLN A 321 100.59 -66.07 -77.95
C GLN A 321 99.43 -65.34 -78.64
N PHE A 322 98.54 -66.13 -79.26
CA PHE A 322 97.37 -65.61 -79.97
C PHE A 322 96.34 -64.99 -79.03
N LYS A 323 95.93 -63.75 -79.33
CA LYS A 323 94.83 -63.03 -78.69
C LYS A 323 93.57 -63.15 -79.54
N ALA A 324 92.50 -63.71 -78.99
CA ALA A 324 91.21 -63.78 -79.66
C ALA A 324 90.49 -62.43 -79.64
N ASN A 325 89.74 -62.09 -80.70
CA ASN A 325 88.78 -60.99 -80.67
C ASN A 325 87.40 -61.53 -80.24
N ALA A 326 86.76 -60.91 -79.26
CA ALA A 326 85.39 -61.26 -78.87
C ALA A 326 84.33 -60.79 -79.89
N ASN A 327 84.70 -59.89 -80.81
CA ASN A 327 83.85 -59.45 -81.93
C ASN A 327 83.94 -60.37 -83.16
N ASP A 328 84.91 -61.28 -83.23
CA ASP A 328 85.03 -62.21 -84.35
C ASP A 328 83.71 -62.99 -84.52
N SER A 329 83.26 -63.15 -85.76
CA SER A 329 82.01 -63.86 -86.05
C SER A 329 82.07 -65.29 -85.52
N GLN A 330 81.12 -65.61 -84.62
CA GLN A 330 80.89 -66.97 -84.10
C GLN A 330 80.26 -67.91 -85.15
N THR A 331 80.11 -67.43 -86.39
CA THR A 331 79.70 -68.25 -87.53
C THR A 331 80.75 -69.32 -87.79
N THR A 332 80.29 -70.55 -88.01
CA THR A 332 81.12 -71.70 -88.32
C THR A 332 81.06 -71.96 -89.82
N TYR A 333 82.22 -71.92 -90.49
CA TYR A 333 82.38 -72.15 -91.93
C TYR A 333 82.92 -73.56 -92.19
N ALA A 334 82.69 -74.11 -93.38
CA ALA A 334 83.37 -75.34 -93.82
C ALA A 334 84.80 -75.01 -94.27
N VAL A 335 85.78 -75.82 -93.89
CA VAL A 335 87.20 -75.48 -94.09
C VAL A 335 87.61 -75.46 -95.57
N ASN A 336 87.04 -76.34 -96.41
CA ASN A 336 87.35 -76.38 -97.85
C ASN A 336 86.39 -75.49 -98.68
N GLU A 337 85.61 -74.63 -98.04
CA GLU A 337 84.63 -73.73 -98.68
C GLU A 337 84.61 -72.37 -97.96
N LEU A 338 85.79 -71.82 -97.63
CA LEU A 338 85.88 -70.54 -96.91
C LEU A 338 85.43 -69.36 -97.80
N PRO A 339 84.49 -68.51 -97.33
CA PRO A 339 84.08 -67.31 -98.06
C PRO A 339 85.25 -66.38 -98.36
N ALA A 340 85.17 -65.66 -99.49
CA ALA A 340 86.22 -64.77 -99.94
C ALA A 340 86.59 -63.71 -98.88
N GLU A 341 85.60 -63.19 -98.15
CA GLU A 341 85.78 -62.22 -97.07
C GLU A 341 86.55 -62.81 -95.87
N VAL A 342 86.38 -64.12 -95.61
CA VAL A 342 87.13 -64.83 -94.56
C VAL A 342 88.58 -65.04 -95.01
N ARG A 343 88.82 -65.49 -96.24
CA ARG A 343 90.18 -65.64 -96.80
C ARG A 343 90.92 -64.30 -96.91
N GLN A 344 90.21 -63.22 -97.24
CA GLN A 344 90.71 -61.85 -97.25
C GLN A 344 91.13 -61.39 -95.85
N GLU A 345 90.27 -61.53 -94.83
CA GLU A 345 90.59 -61.16 -93.44
C GLU A 345 91.74 -62.02 -92.87
N LEU A 346 91.82 -63.31 -93.20
CA LEU A 346 92.94 -64.18 -92.80
C LEU A 346 94.25 -63.75 -93.47
N SER A 347 94.22 -63.40 -94.75
CA SER A 347 95.38 -62.92 -95.50
C SER A 347 95.84 -61.54 -95.01
N TRP A 348 94.92 -60.63 -94.70
CA TRP A 348 95.23 -59.34 -94.06
C TRP A 348 95.84 -59.53 -92.68
N PHE A 349 95.24 -60.38 -91.84
CA PHE A 349 95.77 -60.71 -90.51
C PHE A 349 97.17 -61.32 -90.58
N ALA A 350 97.41 -62.23 -91.52
CA ALA A 350 98.75 -62.75 -91.80
C ALA A 350 99.71 -61.65 -92.28
N SER A 351 99.27 -60.76 -93.18
CA SER A 351 100.11 -59.70 -93.74
C SER A 351 100.60 -58.73 -92.67
N GLU A 352 99.75 -58.33 -91.71
CA GLU A 352 100.15 -57.48 -90.58
C GLU A 352 101.23 -58.15 -89.71
N LEU A 353 101.08 -59.44 -89.42
CA LEU A 353 102.03 -60.21 -88.59
C LEU A 353 103.37 -60.44 -89.32
N ILE A 354 103.33 -60.75 -90.61
CA ILE A 354 104.52 -60.93 -91.45
C ILE A 354 105.21 -59.57 -91.66
N ASN A 355 104.47 -58.48 -91.83
CA ASN A 355 105.04 -57.15 -91.97
C ASN A 355 105.73 -56.65 -90.68
N GLN A 356 105.25 -57.03 -89.49
CA GLN A 356 106.00 -56.80 -88.24
C GLN A 356 107.37 -57.51 -88.26
N VAL A 357 107.42 -58.77 -88.72
CA VAL A 357 108.68 -59.51 -88.89
C VAL A 357 109.57 -58.80 -89.92
N ARG A 358 109.08 -58.53 -91.12
CA ARG A 358 109.86 -57.93 -92.21
C ARG A 358 110.39 -56.53 -91.86
N GLN A 359 109.61 -55.71 -91.16
CA GLN A 359 110.08 -54.42 -90.63
C GLN A 359 111.22 -54.58 -89.63
N ALA A 360 111.17 -55.58 -88.74
CA ALA A 360 112.27 -55.88 -87.81
C ALA A 360 113.54 -56.41 -88.53
N PHE A 361 113.39 -57.06 -89.68
CA PHE A 361 114.49 -57.49 -90.55
C PHE A 361 114.98 -56.42 -91.53
N GLY A 362 114.22 -55.35 -91.76
CA GLY A 362 114.51 -54.30 -92.75
C GLY A 362 114.21 -54.71 -94.21
N THR A 363 113.33 -55.70 -94.41
CA THR A 363 112.96 -56.24 -95.74
C THR A 363 111.62 -55.66 -96.23
N ALA A 364 111.30 -55.85 -97.51
CA ALA A 364 110.11 -55.28 -98.13
C ALA A 364 108.83 -56.00 -97.67
N ASN A 365 107.79 -55.22 -97.32
CA ASN A 365 106.48 -55.72 -96.89
C ASN A 365 105.86 -56.73 -97.88
N VAL A 366 105.00 -57.60 -97.36
CA VAL A 366 103.99 -58.33 -98.13
C VAL A 366 102.71 -57.50 -98.27
N VAL A 367 101.99 -57.67 -99.38
CA VAL A 367 100.68 -57.03 -99.64
C VAL A 367 99.66 -58.08 -100.08
N VAL A 368 98.38 -57.87 -99.76
CA VAL A 368 97.29 -58.76 -100.16
C VAL A 368 96.60 -58.20 -101.41
N THR A 369 96.33 -59.04 -102.41
CA THR A 369 95.64 -58.68 -103.66
C THR A 369 94.67 -59.76 -104.07
N ASP A 370 93.66 -59.43 -104.90
CA ASP A 370 92.63 -60.40 -105.33
C ASP A 370 93.26 -61.65 -105.96
N GLN A 371 94.26 -61.48 -106.83
CA GLN A 371 94.97 -62.59 -107.47
C GLN A 371 95.77 -63.45 -106.47
N ALA A 372 96.25 -62.87 -105.37
CA ALA A 372 96.91 -63.63 -104.32
C ALA A 372 95.91 -64.47 -103.51
N LEU A 373 94.71 -63.94 -103.26
CA LEU A 373 93.61 -64.69 -102.64
C LEU A 373 93.13 -65.84 -103.54
N GLU A 374 92.92 -65.58 -104.84
CA GLU A 374 92.56 -66.60 -105.84
C GLU A 374 93.65 -67.66 -106.03
N PHE A 375 94.94 -67.28 -105.95
CA PHE A 375 96.04 -68.23 -106.06
C PHE A 375 96.14 -69.16 -104.84
N ALA A 376 95.93 -68.65 -103.62
CA ALA A 376 95.87 -69.47 -102.42
C ALA A 376 94.71 -70.49 -102.47
N ASP A 377 93.51 -70.01 -102.85
CA ASP A 377 92.28 -70.79 -103.08
C ASP A 377 92.50 -71.94 -104.07
N MET A 378 93.15 -71.65 -105.21
CA MET A 378 93.40 -72.64 -106.25
C MET A 378 94.45 -73.69 -105.84
N VAL A 379 95.34 -73.35 -104.91
CA VAL A 379 96.30 -74.30 -104.32
C VAL A 379 95.60 -75.19 -103.30
N THR A 380 94.80 -74.65 -102.38
CA THR A 380 94.05 -75.45 -101.38
C THR A 380 93.01 -76.36 -102.04
N ASP A 381 92.29 -75.89 -103.05
CA ASP A 381 91.42 -76.72 -103.92
C ASP A 381 92.21 -77.88 -104.56
N GLY A 382 93.47 -77.65 -104.94
CA GLY A 382 94.39 -78.67 -105.45
C GLY A 382 94.70 -79.74 -104.40
N TYR A 383 95.19 -79.32 -103.22
CA TYR A 383 95.46 -80.22 -102.08
C TYR A 383 94.23 -81.06 -101.67
N VAL A 384 93.02 -80.50 -101.80
CA VAL A 384 91.74 -81.18 -101.53
C VAL A 384 91.36 -82.14 -102.66
N THR A 385 91.50 -81.71 -103.92
CA THR A 385 91.19 -82.52 -105.12
C THR A 385 92.04 -83.79 -105.19
N ASP A 386 93.35 -83.65 -104.96
CA ASP A 386 94.30 -84.75 -104.99
C ASP A 386 94.33 -85.51 -103.63
N ASN A 387 93.58 -85.01 -102.62
CA ASN A 387 93.48 -85.53 -101.24
C ASN A 387 94.87 -85.83 -100.64
N TRP A 388 95.84 -84.95 -100.92
CA TRP A 388 97.26 -85.10 -100.64
C TRP A 388 97.52 -85.38 -99.16
N SER A 389 97.65 -86.66 -98.76
CA SER A 389 97.26 -87.14 -97.43
C SER A 389 98.34 -87.00 -96.37
N ARG A 390 98.09 -87.49 -95.14
CA ARG A 390 99.07 -87.36 -94.04
C ARG A 390 100.30 -88.24 -94.28
N SER A 391 100.18 -89.28 -95.10
CA SER A 391 101.32 -90.02 -95.64
C SER A 391 102.13 -89.13 -96.59
N ASP A 392 101.48 -88.48 -97.55
CA ASP A 392 102.14 -87.76 -98.65
C ASP A 392 102.89 -86.51 -98.15
N VAL A 393 102.33 -85.79 -97.18
CA VAL A 393 103.03 -84.70 -96.45
C VAL A 393 104.19 -85.22 -95.58
N LEU A 394 104.24 -86.50 -95.22
CA LEU A 394 105.38 -87.11 -94.51
C LEU A 394 106.45 -87.70 -95.45
N THR A 395 106.09 -88.08 -96.68
CA THR A 395 107.03 -88.69 -97.64
C THR A 395 107.58 -87.71 -98.67
N THR A 396 106.80 -86.70 -99.04
CA THR A 396 107.06 -85.79 -100.17
C THR A 396 106.87 -84.32 -99.78
N GLY A 397 106.11 -84.02 -98.73
CA GLY A 397 105.96 -82.65 -98.22
C GLY A 397 104.88 -81.87 -98.96
N HIS A 398 105.26 -80.87 -99.75
CA HIS A 398 104.31 -80.03 -100.47
C HIS A 398 103.67 -80.76 -101.66
N ASP A 399 102.42 -80.44 -101.97
CA ASP A 399 101.80 -80.79 -103.25
C ASP A 399 102.31 -79.82 -104.33
N ALA A 400 103.53 -80.06 -104.80
CA ALA A 400 104.14 -79.26 -105.86
C ALA A 400 103.35 -79.31 -107.17
N LYS A 401 102.48 -80.32 -107.38
CA LYS A 401 101.62 -80.43 -108.57
C LYS A 401 100.43 -79.49 -108.47
N ALA A 402 99.74 -79.44 -107.34
CA ALA A 402 98.71 -78.43 -107.06
C ALA A 402 99.29 -77.02 -107.22
N ILE A 403 100.47 -76.77 -106.62
CA ILE A 403 101.15 -75.47 -106.66
C ILE A 403 101.56 -75.10 -108.10
N ASN A 404 102.22 -75.98 -108.85
CA ASN A 404 102.61 -75.71 -110.24
C ASN A 404 101.41 -75.57 -111.18
N LYS A 405 100.35 -76.37 -110.99
CA LYS A 405 99.09 -76.29 -111.75
C LYS A 405 98.40 -74.94 -111.56
N ALA A 406 98.33 -74.46 -110.32
CA ALA A 406 97.81 -73.14 -110.00
C ALA A 406 98.72 -72.02 -110.54
N ALA A 407 100.04 -72.10 -110.28
CA ALA A 407 101.04 -71.13 -110.72
C ALA A 407 100.98 -70.86 -112.24
N ASN A 408 100.80 -71.91 -113.06
CA ASN A 408 100.62 -71.77 -114.51
C ASN A 408 99.41 -70.90 -114.90
N GLN A 409 98.30 -70.92 -114.14
CA GLN A 409 97.13 -70.08 -114.44
C GLN A 409 97.42 -68.59 -114.21
N PHE A 410 98.27 -68.26 -113.23
CA PHE A 410 98.67 -66.89 -112.90
C PHE A 410 99.96 -66.44 -113.61
N GLY A 411 100.47 -67.20 -114.59
CA GLY A 411 101.68 -66.86 -115.34
C GLY A 411 102.97 -66.91 -114.51
N LEU A 412 102.99 -67.69 -113.44
CA LEU A 412 104.12 -67.87 -112.53
C LEU A 412 105.05 -68.99 -112.99
N ALA A 413 106.36 -68.84 -112.71
CA ALA A 413 107.36 -69.86 -113.00
C ALA A 413 107.15 -71.13 -112.15
N THR A 414 107.28 -72.31 -112.76
CA THR A 414 107.17 -73.61 -112.04
C THR A 414 108.53 -74.28 -111.87
N THR A 415 108.61 -75.24 -110.96
CA THR A 415 109.72 -76.21 -110.91
C THR A 415 109.68 -77.17 -112.11
N ASN A 416 110.77 -77.90 -112.35
CA ASN A 416 110.80 -78.94 -113.40
C ASN A 416 110.18 -80.26 -112.91
N SER A 417 109.86 -81.18 -113.83
CA SER A 417 109.12 -82.41 -113.51
C SER A 417 109.83 -83.40 -112.57
N VAL A 418 111.14 -83.24 -112.32
CA VAL A 418 111.87 -84.02 -111.29
C VAL A 418 111.71 -83.34 -109.93
N GLU A 419 111.97 -82.03 -109.86
CA GLU A 419 111.76 -81.21 -108.66
C GLU A 419 110.30 -81.30 -108.15
N GLU A 420 109.32 -81.23 -109.05
CA GLU A 420 107.90 -81.40 -108.74
C GLU A 420 107.57 -82.78 -108.15
N ALA A 421 108.22 -83.84 -108.64
CA ALA A 421 108.00 -85.20 -108.13
C ALA A 421 108.57 -85.39 -106.71
N ASP A 422 109.63 -84.66 -106.39
CA ASP A 422 110.27 -84.60 -105.06
C ASP A 422 109.63 -83.55 -104.12
N GLY A 423 108.52 -82.90 -104.53
CA GLY A 423 107.78 -81.94 -103.71
C GLY A 423 108.36 -80.52 -103.66
N LEU A 424 109.30 -80.18 -104.55
CA LEU A 424 109.94 -78.86 -104.60
C LEU A 424 109.10 -77.84 -105.38
N GLN A 425 109.00 -76.63 -104.82
CA GLN A 425 108.09 -75.56 -105.25
C GLN A 425 108.66 -74.17 -104.85
N TYR A 426 108.06 -73.07 -105.32
CA TYR A 426 108.62 -71.70 -105.15
C TYR A 426 107.76 -70.69 -104.34
N TYR A 427 106.58 -71.07 -103.85
CA TYR A 427 105.56 -70.10 -103.40
C TYR A 427 104.98 -70.34 -102.00
N GLU A 428 104.97 -71.57 -101.50
CA GLU A 428 104.20 -71.94 -100.31
C GLU A 428 105.07 -72.13 -99.06
N ASN A 429 104.63 -71.56 -97.94
CA ASN A 429 104.94 -72.08 -96.60
C ASN A 429 103.69 -72.78 -96.05
N MET A 430 103.81 -74.04 -95.63
CA MET A 430 102.67 -74.87 -95.21
C MET A 430 102.84 -75.39 -93.78
N HIS A 431 101.98 -74.95 -92.85
CA HIS A 431 101.92 -75.54 -91.51
C HIS A 431 100.81 -76.60 -91.44
N ASN A 432 101.01 -77.65 -90.64
CA ASN A 432 100.21 -78.87 -90.70
C ASN A 432 99.76 -79.38 -89.31
N TYR A 433 98.45 -79.35 -89.06
CA TYR A 433 97.83 -79.91 -87.86
C TYR A 433 97.39 -81.36 -88.08
N ALA A 434 97.90 -82.31 -87.30
CA ALA A 434 97.73 -83.76 -87.47
C ALA A 434 96.31 -84.32 -87.14
N TYR A 435 95.26 -83.65 -87.61
CA TYR A 435 93.86 -84.06 -87.51
C TYR A 435 93.02 -83.42 -88.62
N GLU A 436 91.91 -84.06 -89.01
CA GLU A 436 90.88 -83.45 -89.84
C GLU A 436 90.06 -82.44 -89.04
N GLN A 437 89.81 -81.26 -89.60
CA GLN A 437 88.91 -80.25 -89.05
C GLN A 437 87.99 -79.78 -90.17
N LYS A 438 86.76 -80.30 -90.20
CA LYS A 438 85.80 -80.04 -91.29
C LYS A 438 85.20 -78.63 -91.26
N THR A 439 85.23 -77.99 -90.09
CA THR A 439 84.61 -76.69 -89.86
C THR A 439 85.43 -75.82 -88.91
N ILE A 440 85.36 -74.50 -89.08
CA ILE A 440 86.16 -73.52 -88.34
C ILE A 440 85.43 -72.19 -88.15
N THR A 441 85.65 -71.52 -87.02
CA THR A 441 85.24 -70.11 -86.79
C THR A 441 86.34 -69.14 -87.21
N LEU A 442 86.01 -67.85 -87.38
CA LEU A 442 87.01 -66.83 -87.76
C LEU A 442 88.16 -66.74 -86.73
N THR A 443 87.86 -66.79 -85.44
CA THR A 443 88.87 -66.77 -84.37
C THR A 443 89.78 -67.99 -84.40
N GLU A 444 89.26 -69.17 -84.69
CA GLU A 444 90.07 -70.39 -84.81
C GLU A 444 90.95 -70.37 -86.06
N ALA A 445 90.46 -69.83 -87.18
CA ALA A 445 91.25 -69.66 -88.38
C ALA A 445 92.37 -68.63 -88.18
N LYS A 446 92.07 -67.47 -87.58
CA LYS A 446 93.08 -66.47 -87.16
C LYS A 446 94.10 -67.06 -86.19
N ARG A 447 93.65 -67.86 -85.21
CA ARG A 447 94.53 -68.61 -84.30
C ARG A 447 95.50 -69.50 -85.06
N LYS A 448 95.00 -70.31 -86.00
CA LYS A 448 95.84 -71.19 -86.81
C LYS A 448 96.86 -70.41 -87.65
N VAL A 449 96.46 -69.29 -88.24
CA VAL A 449 97.36 -68.39 -89.00
C VAL A 449 98.47 -67.85 -88.09
N TYR A 450 98.13 -67.34 -86.90
CA TYR A 450 99.12 -66.86 -85.93
C TYR A 450 100.08 -67.96 -85.48
N GLU A 451 99.55 -69.11 -85.06
CA GLU A 451 100.33 -70.28 -84.65
C GLU A 451 101.25 -70.78 -85.77
N SER A 452 100.79 -70.77 -87.02
CA SER A 452 101.60 -71.16 -88.19
C SER A 452 102.79 -70.22 -88.40
N ILE A 453 102.61 -68.90 -88.29
CA ILE A 453 103.72 -67.92 -88.36
C ILE A 453 104.72 -68.14 -87.22
N VAL A 454 104.23 -68.40 -86.00
CA VAL A 454 105.07 -68.72 -84.83
C VAL A 454 105.85 -70.03 -85.04
N GLU A 455 105.27 -71.03 -85.70
CA GLU A 455 105.95 -72.29 -86.04
C GLU A 455 106.98 -72.11 -87.18
N PHE A 456 106.65 -71.38 -88.24
CA PHE A 456 107.61 -71.06 -89.31
C PHE A 456 108.84 -70.30 -88.79
N MET A 457 108.67 -69.42 -87.81
CA MET A 457 109.77 -68.69 -87.20
C MET A 457 110.52 -69.51 -86.13
N PHE A 458 109.87 -70.42 -85.39
CA PHE A 458 110.45 -70.97 -84.15
C PHE A 458 110.34 -72.50 -83.98
N ASN A 459 110.22 -73.27 -85.07
CA ASN A 459 110.13 -74.74 -85.00
C ASN A 459 111.40 -75.45 -84.49
N ASN A 460 112.54 -74.76 -84.42
CA ASN A 460 113.85 -75.22 -83.92
C ASN A 460 114.57 -76.34 -84.71
N TYR A 461 114.08 -76.78 -85.86
CA TYR A 461 114.73 -77.81 -86.69
C TYR A 461 115.12 -77.33 -88.10
N GLU A 462 114.42 -76.37 -88.68
CA GLU A 462 114.75 -75.72 -89.95
C GLU A 462 114.43 -74.22 -89.92
N TRP A 463 114.92 -73.46 -90.90
CA TRP A 463 114.73 -72.00 -91.00
C TRP A 463 114.51 -71.49 -92.44
N LEU A 464 114.20 -72.38 -93.39
CA LEU A 464 113.80 -72.03 -94.75
C LEU A 464 112.42 -71.35 -94.77
N HIS A 465 111.48 -71.80 -93.92
CA HIS A 465 110.24 -71.05 -93.71
C HIS A 465 110.50 -69.71 -93.03
N ALA A 466 111.36 -69.67 -92.01
CA ALA A 466 111.72 -68.44 -91.31
C ALA A 466 112.34 -67.39 -92.24
N GLN A 467 113.27 -67.75 -93.13
CA GLN A 467 113.93 -66.80 -94.04
C GLN A 467 112.98 -66.25 -95.11
N ASN A 468 112.02 -67.06 -95.57
CA ASN A 468 110.99 -66.66 -96.54
C ASN A 468 109.96 -65.69 -95.92
N ILE A 469 109.45 -66.02 -94.72
CA ILE A 469 108.58 -65.13 -93.92
C ILE A 469 109.29 -63.80 -93.64
N ALA A 470 110.57 -63.86 -93.21
CA ALA A 470 111.40 -62.68 -93.01
C ALA A 470 111.80 -61.93 -94.30
N GLY A 471 111.48 -62.47 -95.49
CA GLY A 471 111.74 -61.82 -96.77
C GLY A 471 113.22 -61.62 -97.10
N LEU A 472 114.11 -62.45 -96.54
CA LEU A 472 115.57 -62.26 -96.66
C LEU A 472 116.10 -62.48 -98.08
N GLU A 473 115.37 -63.23 -98.90
CA GLU A 473 115.67 -63.50 -100.32
C GLU A 473 114.71 -62.78 -101.29
N ALA A 474 113.81 -61.94 -100.77
CA ALA A 474 112.80 -61.24 -101.58
C ALA A 474 113.44 -60.12 -102.42
N THR A 475 113.04 -60.01 -103.69
CA THR A 475 113.55 -58.99 -104.62
C THR A 475 112.79 -57.66 -104.54
N GLY A 476 111.64 -57.65 -103.87
CA GLY A 476 110.79 -56.48 -103.66
C GLY A 476 109.58 -56.81 -102.78
N VAL A 477 108.52 -56.02 -102.91
CA VAL A 477 107.22 -56.32 -102.29
C VAL A 477 106.69 -57.65 -102.83
N ASN A 478 106.21 -58.54 -101.96
CA ASN A 478 105.62 -59.81 -102.36
C ASN A 478 104.11 -59.81 -102.19
N TYR A 479 103.40 -60.55 -103.04
CA TYR A 479 101.95 -60.73 -102.93
C TYR A 479 101.66 -61.93 -102.01
N LEU A 480 100.78 -61.77 -101.03
CA LEU A 480 100.42 -62.81 -100.06
C LEU A 480 98.93 -63.18 -100.17
N GLY A 481 98.66 -64.47 -100.31
CA GLY A 481 97.39 -65.09 -100.00
C GLY A 481 97.56 -66.15 -98.91
N VAL A 482 96.57 -66.29 -98.02
CA VAL A 482 96.55 -67.30 -96.97
C VAL A 482 95.19 -67.99 -96.93
N ASP A 483 95.22 -69.32 -96.96
CA ASP A 483 94.02 -70.15 -96.90
C ASP A 483 94.26 -71.46 -96.11
N VAL A 484 93.19 -72.23 -95.85
CA VAL A 484 93.19 -73.42 -94.99
C VAL A 484 92.55 -74.60 -95.73
N SER A 485 93.22 -75.76 -95.77
CA SER A 485 92.63 -77.00 -96.32
C SER A 485 92.46 -78.06 -95.23
N THR A 486 91.47 -78.95 -95.39
CA THR A 486 91.36 -80.21 -94.63
C THR A 486 91.16 -81.39 -95.56
N ARG A 487 91.85 -82.49 -95.29
CA ARG A 487 91.83 -83.73 -96.08
C ARG A 487 92.32 -84.89 -95.20
N THR A 488 92.37 -86.11 -95.73
CA THR A 488 92.66 -87.34 -94.96
C THR A 488 93.83 -87.18 -93.96
N GLY A 489 93.53 -87.08 -92.66
CA GLY A 489 94.51 -87.03 -91.56
C GLY A 489 95.32 -85.73 -91.34
N VAL A 490 95.00 -84.58 -91.95
CA VAL A 490 95.60 -83.27 -91.58
C VAL A 490 94.64 -82.13 -91.90
N THR A 491 94.85 -80.96 -91.27
CA THR A 491 94.45 -79.69 -91.86
C THR A 491 95.67 -78.78 -92.02
N GLY A 492 95.85 -78.23 -93.22
CA GLY A 492 96.97 -77.39 -93.60
C GLY A 492 96.60 -75.91 -93.55
N VAL A 493 97.57 -75.05 -93.23
CA VAL A 493 97.47 -73.60 -93.43
C VAL A 493 98.54 -73.21 -94.44
N HIS A 494 98.10 -72.60 -95.53
CA HIS A 494 98.86 -72.43 -96.77
C HIS A 494 99.14 -70.94 -96.98
N PHE A 495 100.41 -70.55 -96.94
CA PHE A 495 100.84 -69.15 -97.09
C PHE A 495 101.55 -69.01 -98.44
N LEU A 496 100.81 -68.53 -99.44
CA LEU A 496 101.28 -68.38 -100.82
C LEU A 496 101.89 -66.98 -100.97
N THR A 497 103.22 -66.92 -101.07
CA THR A 497 104.01 -65.70 -101.19
C THR A 497 104.65 -65.64 -102.58
N VAL A 498 104.19 -64.68 -103.41
CA VAL A 498 104.66 -64.49 -104.78
C VAL A 498 105.65 -63.34 -104.85
N ASP A 499 106.90 -63.64 -105.22
CA ASP A 499 107.90 -62.63 -105.52
C ASP A 499 107.79 -62.14 -106.99
N PRO A 500 107.81 -60.82 -107.27
CA PRO A 500 107.65 -60.29 -108.62
C PRO A 500 108.67 -60.82 -109.65
N SER A 501 109.86 -61.26 -109.21
CA SER A 501 110.86 -61.88 -110.09
C SER A 501 110.43 -63.22 -110.69
N LYS A 502 109.36 -63.84 -110.16
CA LYS A 502 108.80 -65.12 -110.62
C LYS A 502 107.66 -64.97 -111.64
N LEU A 503 107.23 -63.74 -111.94
CA LEU A 503 106.20 -63.43 -112.92
C LEU A 503 106.75 -63.50 -114.35
N SER A 504 106.24 -64.42 -115.18
CA SER A 504 106.52 -64.41 -116.63
C SER A 504 105.70 -63.33 -117.37
N THR A 505 104.56 -62.94 -116.80
CA THR A 505 103.69 -61.82 -117.23
C THR A 505 103.16 -61.07 -116.01
N SER A 506 103.01 -59.74 -116.09
CA SER A 506 102.79 -58.89 -114.91
C SER A 506 101.30 -58.69 -114.55
N HIS A 507 100.72 -59.62 -113.78
CA HIS A 507 99.33 -59.53 -113.31
C HIS A 507 99.11 -60.11 -111.89
N PHE A 508 99.40 -59.32 -110.84
CA PHE A 508 98.97 -59.62 -109.45
C PHE A 508 98.29 -58.44 -108.74
N GLY A 509 97.76 -57.48 -109.50
CA GLY A 509 96.84 -56.45 -108.99
C GLY A 509 97.46 -55.31 -108.19
N THR A 510 96.60 -54.62 -107.44
CA THR A 510 96.93 -53.53 -106.50
C THR A 510 96.58 -53.98 -105.08
N GLU A 511 97.32 -53.50 -104.08
CA GLU A 511 97.09 -53.80 -102.66
C GLU A 511 95.65 -53.50 -102.22
N LEU A 512 95.01 -54.48 -101.59
CA LEU A 512 93.71 -54.34 -100.94
C LEU A 512 93.88 -53.65 -99.59
N VAL A 513 93.28 -52.47 -99.45
CA VAL A 513 93.40 -51.62 -98.25
C VAL A 513 92.79 -52.32 -97.02
N ASN A 514 93.65 -52.76 -96.09
CA ASN A 514 93.24 -53.36 -94.82
C ASN A 514 92.58 -52.33 -93.89
N PRO A 515 91.28 -52.45 -93.55
CA PRO A 515 90.59 -51.54 -92.64
C PRO A 515 90.90 -51.81 -91.15
N ASN A 516 91.56 -52.93 -90.85
CA ASN A 516 91.79 -53.49 -89.51
C ASN A 516 93.26 -53.49 -89.10
N THR A 517 94.08 -52.58 -89.67
CA THR A 517 95.46 -52.38 -89.19
C THR A 517 95.48 -51.96 -87.72
N ALA A 518 96.57 -52.27 -87.01
CA ALA A 518 96.69 -51.95 -85.58
C ALA A 518 96.46 -50.44 -85.27
N GLN A 519 96.93 -49.55 -86.16
CA GLN A 519 96.73 -48.11 -86.02
C GLN A 519 95.27 -47.68 -86.26
N ALA A 520 94.57 -48.31 -87.21
CA ALA A 520 93.15 -48.05 -87.45
C ALA A 520 92.30 -48.48 -86.24
N ILE A 521 92.58 -49.66 -85.66
CA ILE A 521 91.91 -50.16 -84.46
C ILE A 521 92.12 -49.22 -83.27
N LEU A 522 93.36 -48.79 -83.00
CA LEU A 522 93.65 -47.87 -81.90
C LEU A 522 92.91 -46.53 -82.07
N SER A 523 92.86 -45.98 -83.28
CA SER A 523 92.11 -44.74 -83.55
C SER A 523 90.59 -44.93 -83.41
N ARG A 524 90.03 -46.12 -83.75
CA ARG A 524 88.61 -46.44 -83.47
C ARG A 524 88.33 -46.47 -81.97
N PHE A 525 89.23 -47.05 -81.16
CA PHE A 525 89.10 -47.08 -79.71
C PHE A 525 89.08 -45.66 -79.09
N GLU A 526 90.03 -44.80 -79.46
CA GLU A 526 90.09 -43.41 -78.97
C GLU A 526 88.83 -42.62 -79.32
N GLN A 527 88.32 -42.80 -80.55
CA GLN A 527 87.05 -42.19 -80.98
C GLN A 527 85.86 -42.72 -80.17
N ALA A 528 85.79 -44.02 -79.93
CA ALA A 528 84.71 -44.65 -79.15
C ALA A 528 84.73 -44.24 -77.67
N GLU A 529 85.91 -44.13 -77.05
CA GLU A 529 86.10 -43.63 -75.68
C GLU A 529 85.60 -42.18 -75.54
N HIS A 530 85.96 -41.33 -76.51
CA HIS A 530 85.50 -39.95 -76.59
C HIS A 530 83.97 -39.85 -76.80
N MET A 531 83.39 -40.69 -77.67
CA MET A 531 81.94 -40.78 -77.86
C MET A 531 81.21 -41.21 -76.59
N LEU A 532 81.71 -42.23 -75.88
CA LEU A 532 81.15 -42.70 -74.61
C LEU A 532 81.20 -41.61 -73.52
N SER A 533 82.32 -40.88 -73.43
CA SER A 533 82.48 -39.76 -72.50
C SER A 533 81.51 -38.61 -72.77
N GLN A 534 81.34 -38.21 -74.04
CA GLN A 534 80.37 -37.20 -74.43
C GLN A 534 78.92 -37.65 -74.19
N ALA A 535 78.56 -38.88 -74.57
CA ALA A 535 77.22 -39.42 -74.38
C ALA A 535 76.87 -39.54 -72.88
N THR A 536 77.82 -39.96 -72.04
CA THR A 536 77.66 -40.02 -70.58
C THR A 536 77.40 -38.63 -70.00
N THR A 537 78.24 -37.65 -70.36
CA THR A 537 78.11 -36.27 -69.91
C THR A 537 76.77 -35.65 -70.33
N THR A 538 76.32 -35.96 -71.55
CA THR A 538 75.09 -35.40 -72.14
C THR A 538 73.84 -36.03 -71.51
N ASN A 539 73.81 -37.35 -71.35
CA ASN A 539 72.75 -38.06 -70.62
C ASN A 539 72.63 -37.53 -69.18
N ASN A 540 73.74 -37.40 -68.44
CA ASN A 540 73.69 -36.98 -67.04
C ASN A 540 73.03 -35.60 -66.88
N ARG A 541 73.42 -34.62 -67.72
CA ARG A 541 72.78 -33.29 -67.77
C ARG A 541 71.29 -33.36 -68.11
N ALA A 542 70.89 -34.27 -69.00
CA ALA A 542 69.49 -34.45 -69.38
C ALA A 542 68.66 -35.09 -68.24
N GLN A 543 69.20 -36.07 -67.51
CA GLN A 543 68.55 -36.67 -66.33
C GLN A 543 68.44 -35.66 -65.17
N GLU A 544 69.45 -34.80 -64.96
CA GLU A 544 69.38 -33.67 -64.02
C GLU A 544 68.28 -32.67 -64.43
N ALA A 545 68.21 -32.30 -65.71
CA ALA A 545 67.18 -31.41 -66.24
C ALA A 545 65.76 -32.00 -66.09
N LYS A 546 65.56 -33.29 -66.41
CA LYS A 546 64.32 -34.05 -66.17
C LYS A 546 63.91 -34.00 -64.70
N THR A 547 64.84 -34.29 -63.81
CA THR A 547 64.61 -34.28 -62.35
C THR A 547 64.19 -32.90 -61.85
N LYS A 548 64.86 -31.83 -62.33
CA LYS A 548 64.51 -30.44 -62.01
C LYS A 548 63.12 -30.06 -62.55
N ALA A 549 62.81 -30.39 -63.81
CA ALA A 549 61.54 -30.03 -64.44
C ALA A 549 60.35 -30.71 -63.75
N LEU A 550 60.47 -32.00 -63.40
CA LEU A 550 59.45 -32.74 -62.63
C LEU A 550 59.23 -32.13 -61.23
N LYS A 551 60.28 -31.64 -60.57
CA LYS A 551 60.17 -30.94 -59.28
C LYS A 551 59.42 -29.60 -59.42
N GLU A 552 59.77 -28.79 -60.42
CA GLU A 552 59.09 -27.51 -60.69
C GLU A 552 57.61 -27.71 -61.11
N GLN A 553 57.29 -28.82 -61.80
CA GLN A 553 55.92 -29.22 -62.10
C GLN A 553 55.13 -29.58 -60.82
N ALA A 554 55.70 -30.39 -59.92
CA ALA A 554 55.05 -30.77 -58.66
C ALA A 554 54.85 -29.57 -57.70
N GLU A 555 55.79 -28.63 -57.67
CA GLU A 555 55.65 -27.36 -56.95
C GLU A 555 54.53 -26.50 -57.53
N SER A 556 54.39 -26.44 -58.86
CA SER A 556 53.31 -25.74 -59.54
C SER A 556 51.94 -26.40 -59.30
N GLN A 557 51.89 -27.73 -59.27
CA GLN A 557 50.69 -28.49 -58.93
C GLN A 557 50.20 -28.18 -57.50
N THR A 558 51.14 -27.98 -56.57
CA THR A 558 50.85 -27.58 -55.18
C THR A 558 50.33 -26.15 -55.10
N GLN A 559 50.82 -25.24 -55.95
CA GLN A 559 50.29 -23.87 -56.06
C GLN A 559 48.85 -23.85 -56.57
N VAL A 560 48.50 -24.68 -57.57
CA VAL A 560 47.10 -24.83 -58.05
C VAL A 560 46.17 -25.28 -56.92
N VAL A 561 46.56 -26.29 -56.14
CA VAL A 561 45.76 -26.74 -54.97
C VAL A 561 45.60 -25.64 -53.92
N THR A 562 46.66 -24.86 -53.67
CA THR A 562 46.64 -23.75 -52.71
C THR A 562 45.74 -22.59 -53.17
N ALA A 563 45.78 -22.25 -54.46
CA ALA A 563 44.91 -21.25 -55.05
C ALA A 563 43.44 -21.71 -55.05
N GLN A 564 43.17 -22.98 -55.39
CA GLN A 564 41.83 -23.57 -55.35
C GLN A 564 41.25 -23.55 -53.94
N ALA A 565 42.04 -23.87 -52.91
CA ALA A 565 41.63 -23.77 -51.51
C ALA A 565 41.33 -22.32 -51.09
N SER A 566 42.09 -21.36 -51.60
CA SER A 566 41.87 -19.93 -51.35
C SER A 566 40.58 -19.41 -51.99
N LEU A 567 40.29 -19.82 -53.22
CA LEU A 567 39.02 -19.53 -53.91
C LEU A 567 37.82 -20.13 -53.15
N THR A 568 37.91 -21.41 -52.76
CA THR A 568 36.86 -22.08 -51.96
C THR A 568 36.62 -21.34 -50.64
N LYS A 569 37.68 -20.87 -49.97
CA LYS A 569 37.59 -20.09 -48.73
C LYS A 569 36.91 -18.72 -48.94
N ALA A 570 37.18 -18.04 -50.05
CA ALA A 570 36.53 -16.78 -50.39
C ALA A 570 35.04 -16.97 -50.74
N GLN A 571 34.71 -18.02 -51.50
CA GLN A 571 33.33 -18.38 -51.85
C GLN A 571 32.49 -18.76 -50.62
N ALA A 572 33.08 -19.46 -49.65
CA ALA A 572 32.43 -19.91 -48.41
C ALA A 572 32.09 -18.81 -47.40
N VAL A 573 32.56 -17.57 -47.61
CA VAL A 573 32.06 -16.41 -46.85
C VAL A 573 30.57 -16.21 -47.17
N PRO A 574 29.66 -16.12 -46.19
CA PRO A 574 28.24 -15.90 -46.46
C PRO A 574 27.97 -14.47 -46.95
N MET A 575 26.91 -14.27 -47.73
CA MET A 575 26.41 -12.93 -48.04
C MET A 575 25.63 -12.35 -46.85
N LEU A 576 25.93 -11.10 -46.49
CA LEU A 576 25.37 -10.44 -45.31
C LEU A 576 24.23 -9.46 -45.66
N THR A 577 24.23 -8.90 -46.88
CA THR A 577 23.24 -7.89 -47.32
C THR A 577 21.79 -8.37 -47.19
N PRO A 578 21.40 -9.61 -47.56
CA PRO A 578 20.00 -10.04 -47.48
C PRO A 578 19.44 -10.02 -46.05
N GLN A 579 20.23 -10.46 -45.07
CA GLN A 579 19.81 -10.42 -43.66
C GLN A 579 19.73 -8.97 -43.15
N ALA A 580 20.70 -8.13 -43.49
CA ALA A 580 20.67 -6.72 -43.10
C ALA A 580 19.48 -5.95 -43.74
N GLN A 581 19.07 -6.32 -44.96
CA GLN A 581 17.84 -5.79 -45.57
C GLN A 581 16.58 -6.21 -44.81
N ALA A 582 16.50 -7.48 -44.39
CA ALA A 582 15.39 -7.96 -43.55
C ALA A 582 15.35 -7.26 -42.18
N ASN A 583 16.52 -7.00 -41.56
CA ASN A 583 16.63 -6.23 -40.31
C ASN A 583 16.09 -4.79 -40.50
N VAL A 584 16.46 -4.10 -41.60
CA VAL A 584 15.94 -2.75 -41.89
C VAL A 584 14.43 -2.74 -42.09
N LEU A 585 13.87 -3.68 -42.86
CA LEU A 585 12.41 -3.78 -43.05
C LEU A 585 11.68 -4.03 -41.73
N THR A 586 12.23 -4.89 -40.87
CA THR A 586 11.68 -5.17 -39.54
C THR A 586 11.71 -3.93 -38.64
N ALA A 587 12.82 -3.18 -38.64
CA ALA A 587 12.94 -1.94 -37.88
C ALA A 587 12.04 -0.81 -38.41
N GLN A 588 11.81 -0.73 -39.73
CA GLN A 588 10.86 0.22 -40.33
C GLN A 588 9.43 -0.04 -39.86
N GLU A 589 8.98 -1.29 -39.85
CA GLU A 589 7.63 -1.63 -39.39
C GLU A 589 7.49 -1.47 -37.85
N ALA A 590 8.56 -1.71 -37.09
CA ALA A 590 8.60 -1.41 -35.65
C ALA A 590 8.47 0.10 -35.35
N VAL A 591 9.16 0.97 -36.09
CA VAL A 591 8.98 2.43 -36.00
C VAL A 591 7.54 2.82 -36.34
N LYS A 592 7.01 2.29 -37.45
CA LYS A 592 5.65 2.58 -37.93
C LYS A 592 4.56 2.15 -36.93
N LYS A 593 4.77 1.05 -36.21
CA LYS A 593 3.93 0.64 -35.07
C LYS A 593 4.04 1.62 -33.90
N ALA A 594 5.26 1.93 -33.46
CA ALA A 594 5.49 2.83 -32.33
C ALA A 594 5.01 4.27 -32.58
N GLU A 595 5.04 4.75 -33.83
CA GLU A 595 4.45 6.05 -34.21
C GLU A 595 2.92 6.07 -34.08
N ALA A 596 2.24 4.95 -34.36
CA ALA A 596 0.81 4.83 -34.13
C ALA A 596 0.48 4.78 -32.64
N GLU A 597 1.19 3.94 -31.88
CA GLU A 597 0.99 3.77 -30.43
C GLU A 597 1.28 5.07 -29.65
N HIS A 598 2.35 5.80 -30.00
CA HIS A 598 2.63 7.12 -29.43
C HIS A 598 1.54 8.15 -29.78
N LYS A 599 1.04 8.16 -31.03
CA LYS A 599 -0.03 9.07 -31.44
C LYS A 599 -1.35 8.81 -30.69
N GLU A 600 -1.68 7.56 -30.45
CA GLU A 600 -2.86 7.15 -29.67
C GLU A 600 -2.72 7.49 -28.19
N ALA A 601 -1.54 7.27 -27.60
CA ALA A 601 -1.26 7.65 -26.21
C ALA A 601 -1.31 9.18 -26.01
N GLN A 602 -0.75 9.98 -26.92
CA GLN A 602 -0.84 11.44 -26.89
C GLN A 602 -2.29 11.95 -27.01
N ALA A 603 -3.10 11.35 -27.89
CA ALA A 603 -4.52 11.69 -27.99
C ALA A 603 -5.29 11.34 -26.71
N THR A 604 -4.97 10.20 -26.08
CA THR A 604 -5.55 9.77 -24.80
C THR A 604 -5.17 10.72 -23.65
N LEU A 605 -3.90 11.15 -23.61
CA LEU A 605 -3.41 12.12 -22.62
C LEU A 605 -4.08 13.48 -22.76
N ALA A 606 -4.28 13.98 -23.99
CA ALA A 606 -4.99 15.23 -24.25
C ALA A 606 -6.47 15.17 -23.81
N ASN A 607 -7.15 14.05 -24.07
CA ASN A 607 -8.54 13.82 -23.62
C ASN A 607 -8.63 13.78 -22.09
N LEU A 608 -7.70 13.11 -21.42
CA LEU A 608 -7.61 13.07 -19.95
C LEU A 608 -7.37 14.47 -19.36
N GLN A 609 -6.51 15.29 -19.96
CA GLN A 609 -6.27 16.68 -19.50
C GLN A 609 -7.55 17.53 -19.60
N ALA A 610 -8.39 17.31 -20.61
CA ALA A 610 -9.69 17.97 -20.73
C ALA A 610 -10.70 17.47 -19.68
N ASP A 611 -10.80 16.16 -19.46
CA ASP A 611 -11.69 15.54 -18.46
C ASP A 611 -11.35 15.98 -17.02
N VAL A 612 -10.07 15.94 -16.64
CA VAL A 612 -9.59 16.41 -15.33
C VAL A 612 -9.98 17.88 -15.09
N LYS A 613 -9.84 18.74 -16.11
CA LYS A 613 -10.20 20.16 -16.02
C LYS A 613 -11.70 20.37 -15.80
N VAL A 614 -12.56 19.55 -16.42
CA VAL A 614 -14.02 19.57 -16.20
C VAL A 614 -14.36 19.08 -14.78
N LYS A 615 -13.73 17.99 -14.31
CA LYS A 615 -13.94 17.44 -12.97
C LYS A 615 -13.51 18.39 -11.86
N GLN A 616 -12.38 19.09 -12.04
CA GLN A 616 -11.93 20.16 -11.14
C GLN A 616 -12.95 21.30 -11.04
N ALA A 617 -13.53 21.75 -12.15
CA ALA A 617 -14.56 22.78 -12.16
C ALA A 617 -15.85 22.34 -11.45
N ASN A 618 -16.27 21.09 -11.63
CA ASN A 618 -17.44 20.52 -10.95
C ASN A 618 -17.22 20.41 -9.43
N LEU A 619 -16.03 19.98 -9.00
CA LEU A 619 -15.64 19.94 -7.58
C LEU A 619 -15.64 21.34 -6.93
N ALA A 620 -15.14 22.35 -7.63
CA ALA A 620 -15.17 23.73 -7.16
C ALA A 620 -16.63 24.24 -7.00
N LYS A 621 -17.50 23.92 -7.96
CA LYS A 621 -18.93 24.26 -7.91
C LYS A 621 -19.64 23.57 -6.74
N ALA A 622 -19.37 22.29 -6.48
CA ALA A 622 -19.92 21.58 -5.33
C ALA A 622 -19.47 22.22 -3.99
N LYS A 623 -18.18 22.56 -3.86
CA LYS A 623 -17.64 23.24 -2.66
C LYS A 623 -18.26 24.62 -2.45
N GLN A 624 -18.55 25.36 -3.53
CA GLN A 624 -19.29 26.63 -3.47
C GLN A 624 -20.74 26.43 -3.00
N THR A 625 -21.44 25.40 -3.50
CA THR A 625 -22.81 25.08 -3.10
C THR A 625 -22.89 24.69 -1.62
N LEU A 626 -21.95 23.88 -1.11
CA LEU A 626 -21.86 23.54 0.31
C LEU A 626 -21.70 24.81 1.19
N ALA A 627 -20.78 25.70 0.83
CA ALA A 627 -20.58 26.97 1.57
C ALA A 627 -21.85 27.85 1.59
N GLN A 628 -22.62 27.87 0.50
CA GLN A 628 -23.92 28.58 0.46
C GLN A 628 -24.97 27.92 1.37
N LYS A 629 -25.05 26.59 1.41
CA LYS A 629 -25.97 25.86 2.29
C LYS A 629 -25.64 26.08 3.77
N GLN A 630 -24.36 26.06 4.12
CA GLN A 630 -23.90 26.33 5.49
C GLN A 630 -24.33 27.73 5.96
N ALA A 631 -24.08 28.76 5.15
CA ALA A 631 -24.48 30.15 5.46
C ALA A 631 -26.00 30.38 5.53
N ILE A 632 -26.82 29.47 4.97
CA ILE A 632 -28.28 29.47 5.12
C ILE A 632 -28.69 28.79 6.43
N LEU A 633 -28.08 27.64 6.76
CA LEU A 633 -28.31 26.94 8.02
C LEU A 633 -27.96 27.81 9.24
N ASP A 634 -26.85 28.55 9.19
CA ASP A 634 -26.42 29.35 10.34
C ASP A 634 -27.36 30.54 10.61
N LYS A 635 -27.99 31.11 9.56
CA LYS A 635 -29.08 32.08 9.70
C LYS A 635 -30.37 31.49 10.27
N ALA A 636 -30.71 30.25 9.90
CA ALA A 636 -31.85 29.55 10.49
C ALA A 636 -31.66 29.34 12.00
N LYS A 637 -30.43 28.98 12.43
CA LYS A 637 -30.07 28.85 13.86
C LYS A 637 -30.14 30.19 14.59
N GLU A 638 -29.67 31.27 13.96
CA GLU A 638 -29.76 32.64 14.50
C GLU A 638 -31.24 33.05 14.74
N GLN A 639 -32.12 32.85 13.75
CA GLN A 639 -33.55 33.13 13.91
C GLN A 639 -34.20 32.26 15.01
N LEU A 640 -33.85 30.98 15.10
CA LEU A 640 -34.32 30.11 16.19
C LEU A 640 -33.93 30.65 17.57
N SER A 641 -32.71 31.16 17.74
CA SER A 641 -32.26 31.79 18.99
C SER A 641 -33.10 33.02 19.33
N ILE A 642 -33.36 33.89 18.35
CA ILE A 642 -34.17 35.12 18.53
C ILE A 642 -35.60 34.77 18.98
N GLU A 643 -36.24 33.78 18.36
CA GLU A 643 -37.61 33.38 18.74
C GLU A 643 -37.64 32.68 20.12
N GLN A 644 -36.56 32.01 20.53
CA GLN A 644 -36.42 31.41 21.87
C GLN A 644 -36.23 32.47 22.96
N GLU A 645 -35.43 33.51 22.74
CA GLU A 645 -35.30 34.65 23.66
C GLU A 645 -36.63 35.40 23.82
N LYS A 646 -37.34 35.62 22.71
CA LYS A 646 -38.67 36.21 22.68
C LYS A 646 -39.73 35.37 23.42
N LEU A 647 -39.63 34.04 23.36
CA LEU A 647 -40.45 33.14 24.18
C LEU A 647 -40.14 33.30 25.68
N ALA A 648 -38.87 33.26 26.06
CA ALA A 648 -38.45 33.43 27.45
C ALA A 648 -38.91 34.78 28.03
N ARG A 649 -38.92 35.85 27.21
CA ARG A 649 -39.45 37.16 27.60
C ARG A 649 -40.95 37.12 27.91
N LEU A 650 -41.77 36.61 26.98
CA LEU A 650 -43.22 36.52 27.18
C LEU A 650 -43.61 35.65 28.39
N GLN A 651 -42.81 34.63 28.72
CA GLN A 651 -43.01 33.82 29.93
C GLN A 651 -42.81 34.63 31.23
N LEU A 652 -41.90 35.59 31.23
CA LEU A 652 -41.65 36.49 32.38
C LEU A 652 -42.71 37.59 32.47
N ASP A 653 -43.20 38.08 31.33
CA ASP A 653 -44.31 39.04 31.29
C ASP A 653 -45.63 38.37 31.76
N LEU A 654 -45.85 37.08 31.49
CA LEU A 654 -46.96 36.27 32.03
C LEU A 654 -46.87 36.08 33.57
N GLU A 655 -45.70 35.75 34.12
CA GLU A 655 -45.51 35.65 35.58
C GLU A 655 -45.82 36.99 36.28
N THR A 656 -45.51 38.10 35.60
CA THR A 656 -45.84 39.45 36.04
C THR A 656 -47.35 39.70 36.00
N ALA A 657 -48.07 39.21 34.98
CA ALA A 657 -49.52 39.30 34.91
C ALA A 657 -50.23 38.51 36.03
N HIS A 658 -49.81 37.25 36.28
CA HIS A 658 -50.29 36.44 37.40
C HIS A 658 -50.10 37.16 38.76
N THR A 659 -48.93 37.79 38.96
CA THR A 659 -48.65 38.58 40.18
C THR A 659 -49.63 39.76 40.33
N ASN A 660 -49.94 40.47 39.23
CA ASN A 660 -50.85 41.61 39.26
C ASN A 660 -52.32 41.23 39.58
N VAL A 661 -52.77 40.05 39.13
CA VAL A 661 -54.10 39.51 39.49
C VAL A 661 -54.22 39.30 41.00
N ALA A 662 -53.23 38.66 41.64
CA ALA A 662 -53.23 38.43 43.09
C ALA A 662 -53.22 39.75 43.90
N VAL A 663 -52.53 40.78 43.41
CA VAL A 663 -52.57 42.13 44.01
C VAL A 663 -53.96 42.76 43.89
N ALA A 664 -54.60 42.68 42.72
CA ALA A 664 -55.94 43.25 42.50
C ALA A 664 -57.01 42.54 43.37
N GLN A 665 -56.94 41.21 43.52
CA GLN A 665 -57.81 40.45 44.43
C GLN A 665 -57.68 40.93 45.89
N THR A 666 -56.45 41.19 46.33
CA THR A 666 -56.16 41.71 47.68
C THR A 666 -56.72 43.13 47.90
N GLN A 667 -56.64 43.98 46.88
CA GLN A 667 -57.20 45.34 46.90
C GLN A 667 -58.74 45.32 47.00
N LEU A 668 -59.41 44.50 46.19
CA LEU A 668 -60.88 44.36 46.21
C LEU A 668 -61.38 43.87 47.58
N SER A 669 -60.75 42.83 48.15
CA SER A 669 -61.08 42.34 49.50
C SER A 669 -60.93 43.44 50.56
N THR A 670 -59.91 44.30 50.43
CA THR A 670 -59.67 45.42 51.35
C THR A 670 -60.75 46.51 51.22
N ALA A 671 -61.20 46.82 50.00
CA ALA A 671 -62.27 47.79 49.75
C ALA A 671 -63.61 47.32 50.33
N GLN A 672 -63.97 46.05 50.12
CA GLN A 672 -65.20 45.44 50.64
C GLN A 672 -65.28 45.48 52.17
N SER A 673 -64.16 45.27 52.88
CA SER A 673 -64.13 45.36 54.35
C SER A 673 -64.46 46.76 54.85
N LYS A 674 -63.90 47.81 54.22
CA LYS A 674 -64.11 49.21 54.64
C LYS A 674 -65.53 49.71 54.39
N LEU A 675 -66.17 49.25 53.32
CA LEU A 675 -67.59 49.54 53.05
C LEU A 675 -68.48 49.05 54.21
N LYS A 676 -68.22 47.85 54.72
CA LYS A 676 -68.98 47.24 55.82
C LYS A 676 -68.82 47.98 57.16
N GLU A 677 -67.63 48.52 57.43
CA GLU A 677 -67.38 49.37 58.60
C GLU A 677 -68.17 50.69 58.52
N ALA A 678 -68.14 51.36 57.36
CA ALA A 678 -68.86 52.62 57.14
C ALA A 678 -70.39 52.46 57.29
N GLN A 679 -70.96 51.38 56.77
CA GLN A 679 -72.38 51.02 56.94
C GLN A 679 -72.74 50.80 58.42
N THR A 680 -71.86 50.14 59.18
CA THR A 680 -72.07 49.85 60.61
C THR A 680 -72.03 51.12 61.48
N TYR A 681 -71.23 52.13 61.11
CA TYR A 681 -71.13 53.40 61.83
C TYR A 681 -72.39 54.27 61.64
N LEU A 682 -72.97 54.30 60.44
CA LEU A 682 -74.19 55.08 60.16
C LEU A 682 -75.37 54.67 61.05
N ILE A 683 -75.62 53.37 61.21
CA ILE A 683 -76.74 52.83 62.00
C ILE A 683 -76.71 53.35 63.44
N LYS A 684 -75.52 53.45 64.05
CA LYS A 684 -75.34 53.94 65.42
C LYS A 684 -75.68 55.43 65.59
N LEU A 685 -75.53 56.23 64.54
CA LEU A 685 -75.87 57.66 64.56
C LEU A 685 -77.37 57.89 64.38
N GLU A 686 -78.06 57.07 63.58
CA GLU A 686 -79.50 57.24 63.33
C GLU A 686 -80.39 56.81 64.51
N GLU A 687 -79.93 55.89 65.36
CA GLU A 687 -80.67 55.47 66.57
C GLU A 687 -80.52 56.40 67.79
N ALA A 688 -79.49 57.23 67.85
CA ALA A 688 -79.08 57.92 69.09
C ALA A 688 -80.16 58.85 69.70
N PRO A 689 -80.92 59.67 68.93
CA PRO A 689 -81.91 60.59 69.52
C PRO A 689 -83.04 59.87 70.27
N ALA A 690 -83.43 58.67 69.83
CA ALA A 690 -84.50 57.90 70.46
C ALA A 690 -84.09 57.33 71.84
N ARG A 691 -82.79 57.09 72.05
CA ARG A 691 -82.25 56.55 73.31
C ARG A 691 -82.23 57.61 74.43
N LEU A 692 -81.94 58.88 74.08
CA LEU A 692 -81.88 59.98 75.04
C LEU A 692 -83.22 60.28 75.73
N GLU A 693 -84.35 60.30 75.02
CA GLU A 693 -85.65 60.59 75.63
C GLU A 693 -86.14 59.46 76.56
N VAL A 694 -85.78 58.20 76.29
CA VAL A 694 -86.08 57.08 77.19
C VAL A 694 -85.39 57.27 78.56
N ALA A 695 -84.14 57.75 78.57
CA ALA A 695 -83.40 58.00 79.80
C ALA A 695 -84.00 59.18 80.61
N LYS A 696 -84.37 60.29 79.96
CA LYS A 696 -85.00 61.45 80.62
C LYS A 696 -86.28 61.09 81.37
N ILE A 697 -87.15 60.28 80.75
CA ILE A 697 -88.44 59.89 81.33
C ILE A 697 -88.24 59.09 82.63
N ARG A 698 -87.27 58.16 82.66
CA ARG A 698 -86.96 57.34 83.85
C ARG A 698 -86.52 58.20 85.04
N LEU A 699 -85.63 59.16 84.83
CA LEU A 699 -85.13 60.03 85.90
C LEU A 699 -86.25 60.88 86.52
N LEU A 700 -87.16 61.42 85.69
CA LEU A 700 -88.30 62.19 86.16
C LEU A 700 -89.27 61.35 86.99
N GLN A 701 -89.51 60.09 86.59
CA GLN A 701 -90.37 59.16 87.32
C GLN A 701 -89.77 58.78 88.69
N ALA A 702 -88.48 58.42 88.73
CA ALA A 702 -87.80 58.09 89.98
C ALA A 702 -87.83 59.25 90.99
N SER A 703 -87.53 60.47 90.52
CA SER A 703 -87.48 61.68 91.37
C SER A 703 -88.83 62.02 92.00
N ASN A 704 -89.92 61.86 91.24
CA ASN A 704 -91.28 62.09 91.76
C ASN A 704 -91.70 61.01 92.78
N SER A 705 -91.29 59.76 92.57
CA SER A 705 -91.61 58.66 93.50
C SER A 705 -90.99 58.85 94.88
N LEU A 706 -89.75 59.36 94.95
CA LEU A 706 -89.09 59.68 96.23
C LEU A 706 -89.87 60.74 97.01
N LYS A 707 -90.18 61.87 96.37
CA LYS A 707 -90.86 63.01 97.01
C LYS A 707 -92.24 62.63 97.57
N ALA A 708 -92.94 61.70 96.92
CA ALA A 708 -94.21 61.18 97.41
C ALA A 708 -94.08 60.33 98.70
N LYS A 709 -92.99 59.56 98.84
CA LYS A 709 -92.76 58.73 100.05
C LYS A 709 -92.34 59.55 101.26
N GLU A 710 -91.58 60.62 101.06
CA GLU A 710 -91.17 61.54 102.15
C GLU A 710 -92.38 62.28 102.76
N ALA A 711 -93.41 62.59 101.96
CA ALA A 711 -94.65 63.17 102.47
C ALA A 711 -95.43 62.20 103.37
N ILE A 712 -95.62 60.94 102.94
CA ILE A 712 -96.38 59.92 103.68
C ILE A 712 -95.76 59.61 105.05
N LEU A 713 -94.42 59.59 105.13
CA LEU A 713 -93.70 59.46 106.40
C LEU A 713 -94.02 60.60 107.38
N THR A 714 -94.15 61.83 106.88
CA THR A 714 -94.46 63.02 107.68
C THR A 714 -95.88 62.94 108.27
N GLU A 715 -96.87 62.67 107.42
CA GLU A 715 -98.29 62.55 107.79
C GLU A 715 -98.55 61.43 108.81
N ALA A 716 -97.84 60.30 108.68
CA ALA A 716 -97.90 59.19 109.63
C ALA A 716 -97.35 59.54 111.02
N LEU A 717 -96.35 60.43 111.11
CA LEU A 717 -95.75 60.91 112.36
C LEU A 717 -96.66 61.91 113.09
N GLU A 718 -97.31 62.82 112.37
CA GLU A 718 -98.26 63.78 112.95
C GLU A 718 -99.49 63.07 113.54
N THR A 719 -100.06 62.12 112.80
CA THR A 719 -101.19 61.29 113.26
C THR A 719 -100.89 60.54 114.57
N LEU A 720 -99.64 60.08 114.75
CA LEU A 720 -99.21 59.40 115.98
C LEU A 720 -99.18 60.33 117.21
N ALA A 721 -98.92 61.62 117.00
CA ALA A 721 -98.86 62.60 118.09
C ALA A 721 -100.25 62.97 118.61
N GLU A 722 -101.26 63.08 117.74
CA GLU A 722 -102.63 63.38 118.13
C GLU A 722 -103.26 62.24 118.96
N LEU A 723 -103.11 60.99 118.51
CA LEU A 723 -103.68 59.81 119.18
C LEU A 723 -103.21 59.66 120.64
N LYS A 724 -101.97 60.07 120.95
CA LYS A 724 -101.41 60.05 122.32
C LYS A 724 -101.97 61.16 123.24
N GLN A 725 -102.63 62.21 122.72
CA GLN A 725 -103.36 63.15 123.58
C GLN A 725 -104.70 62.57 124.06
N GLU A 726 -105.42 61.85 123.19
CA GLU A 726 -106.77 61.36 123.51
C GLU A 726 -106.74 60.15 124.47
N GLU A 727 -105.68 59.34 124.39
CA GLU A 727 -105.32 58.33 125.41
C GLU A 727 -105.23 58.94 126.81
N ALA A 728 -104.57 60.11 126.95
CA ALA A 728 -104.42 60.79 128.22
C ALA A 728 -105.72 61.41 128.75
N LYS A 729 -106.64 61.85 127.87
CA LYS A 729 -107.96 62.36 128.29
C LYS A 729 -108.86 61.24 128.84
N ALA A 730 -108.93 60.10 128.15
CA ALA A 730 -109.75 58.96 128.57
C ALA A 730 -109.35 58.44 129.97
N LEU A 731 -108.04 58.38 130.24
CA LEU A 731 -107.48 57.98 131.54
C LEU A 731 -107.98 58.84 132.70
N ASN A 732 -108.10 60.16 132.50
CA ASN A 732 -108.47 61.13 133.52
C ASN A 732 -109.99 61.14 133.81
N HIS A 733 -110.81 60.92 132.77
CA HIS A 733 -112.26 60.81 132.91
C HIS A 733 -112.64 59.63 133.82
N TYR A 734 -112.03 58.45 133.60
CA TYR A 734 -112.26 57.24 134.38
C TYR A 734 -112.00 57.41 135.89
N GLN A 735 -110.90 58.07 136.27
CA GLN A 735 -110.59 58.28 137.69
C GLN A 735 -111.60 59.21 138.39
N THR A 736 -112.12 60.21 137.67
CA THR A 736 -113.04 61.21 138.22
C THR A 736 -114.39 60.60 138.60
N VAL A 737 -114.98 59.78 137.72
CA VAL A 737 -116.28 59.14 137.92
C VAL A 737 -116.25 58.14 139.10
N LEU A 738 -115.17 57.35 139.19
CA LEU A 738 -114.99 56.34 140.25
C LEU A 738 -115.05 56.91 141.67
N SER A 739 -114.48 58.11 141.88
CA SER A 739 -114.38 58.75 143.20
C SER A 739 -115.74 59.31 143.67
N ALA A 740 -116.51 59.93 142.75
CA ALA A 740 -117.81 60.52 143.06
C ALA A 740 -118.86 59.49 143.51
N TYR A 741 -118.81 58.27 142.97
CA TYR A 741 -119.74 57.18 143.31
C TYR A 741 -119.66 56.78 144.79
N GLN A 742 -118.46 56.75 145.38
CA GLN A 742 -118.26 56.30 146.77
C GLN A 742 -118.91 57.24 147.81
N ALA A 743 -119.00 58.55 147.52
CA ALA A 743 -119.62 59.53 148.41
C ALA A 743 -121.16 59.41 148.51
N VAL A 744 -121.81 58.90 147.46
CA VAL A 744 -123.27 58.72 147.40
C VAL A 744 -123.76 57.70 148.44
N LEU A 745 -123.01 56.61 148.63
CA LEU A 745 -123.42 55.46 149.46
C LEU A 745 -123.53 55.80 150.95
N GLU A 746 -122.63 56.61 151.52
CA GLU A 746 -122.70 57.01 152.93
C GLU A 746 -123.83 58.03 153.19
N ALA A 747 -124.22 58.83 152.18
CA ALA A 747 -125.32 59.80 152.31
C ALA A 747 -126.70 59.11 152.44
N GLN A 748 -126.92 58.02 151.70
CA GLN A 748 -128.17 57.25 151.75
C GLN A 748 -128.44 56.68 153.16
N ARG A 749 -127.39 56.37 153.93
CA ARG A 749 -127.47 55.80 155.28
C ARG A 749 -128.11 56.74 156.32
N GLN A 750 -127.95 58.06 156.19
CA GLN A 750 -128.49 59.02 157.16
C GLN A 750 -129.99 59.31 156.94
N VAL A 751 -130.48 59.21 155.70
CA VAL A 751 -131.88 59.48 155.35
C VAL A 751 -132.82 58.45 155.96
N GLU A 752 -132.47 57.16 155.87
CA GLU A 752 -133.29 56.06 156.41
C GLU A 752 -133.37 56.08 157.96
N LEU A 753 -132.42 56.77 158.61
CA LEU A 753 -132.34 56.98 160.05
C LEU A 753 -133.34 58.02 160.55
N ALA A 754 -133.45 59.16 159.87
CA ALA A 754 -134.44 60.20 160.18
C ALA A 754 -135.88 59.70 159.97
N LYS A 755 -136.07 58.85 158.96
CA LYS A 755 -137.35 58.25 158.55
C LYS A 755 -138.00 57.41 159.67
N GLN A 756 -137.19 56.72 160.49
CA GLN A 756 -137.72 55.96 161.64
C GLN A 756 -138.13 56.86 162.80
N TYR A 757 -137.42 57.98 163.04
CA TYR A 757 -137.79 58.96 164.07
C TYR A 757 -139.16 59.57 163.77
N GLU A 758 -139.37 60.01 162.53
CA GLU A 758 -140.67 60.45 161.98
C GLU A 758 -141.75 59.37 162.19
N THR A 759 -141.50 58.13 161.76
CA THR A 759 -142.51 57.06 161.73
C THR A 759 -143.18 56.84 163.08
N ILE A 760 -142.43 56.77 164.19
CA ILE A 760 -143.03 56.54 165.51
C ILE A 760 -143.78 57.78 166.04
N ILE A 761 -143.30 59.00 165.77
CA ILE A 761 -144.05 60.22 166.10
C ILE A 761 -145.38 60.22 165.34
N HIS A 762 -145.35 59.78 164.08
CA HIS A 762 -146.52 59.70 163.21
C HIS A 762 -147.48 58.53 163.55
N GLU A 763 -147.00 57.50 164.24
CA GLU A 763 -147.79 56.43 164.89
C GLU A 763 -148.16 56.75 166.37
N GLY A 764 -147.79 57.92 166.88
CA GLY A 764 -148.35 58.55 168.08
C GLY A 764 -147.74 58.17 169.44
N GLY A 765 -146.84 57.19 169.49
CA GLY A 765 -146.07 56.84 170.69
C GLY A 765 -144.83 57.74 170.88
N GLN A 766 -144.13 57.65 172.02
CA GLN A 766 -142.79 58.24 172.12
C GLN A 766 -141.77 57.35 171.40
N PRO A 767 -140.97 57.88 170.44
CA PRO A 767 -139.84 57.15 169.88
C PRO A 767 -138.70 57.02 170.88
N VAL A 768 -138.19 55.80 171.04
CA VAL A 768 -136.95 55.54 171.78
C VAL A 768 -135.88 55.02 170.81
N PRO A 769 -134.69 55.65 170.73
CA PRO A 769 -133.63 55.24 169.80
C PRO A 769 -132.96 53.90 170.12
N VAL A 770 -132.44 53.28 169.07
CA VAL A 770 -131.63 52.04 169.08
C VAL A 770 -130.25 52.36 168.50
N VAL A 771 -129.17 51.87 169.13
CA VAL A 771 -127.76 52.26 168.89
C VAL A 771 -126.82 51.04 168.82
N ASP A 772 -125.63 51.22 168.22
CA ASP A 772 -124.55 50.21 168.17
C ASP A 772 -123.36 50.48 169.11
N GLY A 773 -122.42 49.53 169.17
CA GLY A 773 -121.24 49.57 170.05
C GLY A 773 -120.17 50.63 169.74
N THR A 774 -120.34 51.43 168.68
CA THR A 774 -119.53 52.62 168.37
C THR A 774 -120.27 53.94 168.65
N GLY A 775 -121.53 53.88 169.09
CA GLY A 775 -122.32 55.02 169.55
C GLY A 775 -123.20 55.69 168.49
N ARG A 776 -123.20 55.21 167.22
CA ARG A 776 -124.15 55.70 166.21
C ARG A 776 -125.55 55.10 166.44
N ILE A 777 -126.57 55.94 166.29
CA ILE A 777 -127.99 55.53 166.25
C ILE A 777 -128.23 54.73 164.94
N THR A 778 -129.16 53.78 164.97
CA THR A 778 -129.57 52.99 163.80
C THR A 778 -131.09 52.87 163.62
N GLY A 779 -131.91 53.13 164.64
CA GLY A 779 -133.37 53.05 164.52
C GLY A 779 -134.15 53.53 165.74
N TYR A 780 -135.47 53.33 165.75
CA TYR A 780 -136.39 53.78 166.82
C TYR A 780 -137.54 52.78 167.06
N VAL A 781 -138.09 52.74 168.29
CA VAL A 781 -139.17 51.81 168.71
C VAL A 781 -140.21 52.47 169.65
N SER A 782 -141.42 51.90 169.72
CA SER A 782 -142.49 52.18 170.72
C SER A 782 -143.59 51.10 170.66
N GLU A 783 -144.71 51.29 171.38
CA GLU A 783 -145.95 50.50 171.20
C GLU A 783 -146.94 51.20 170.25
N ALA A 784 -147.55 50.45 169.32
CA ALA A 784 -148.30 51.01 168.17
C ALA A 784 -149.72 50.41 167.98
N PRO A 785 -150.79 51.06 168.46
CA PRO A 785 -152.18 50.86 167.99
C PRO A 785 -152.46 51.72 166.73
N LYS A 786 -153.48 51.49 165.88
CA LYS A 786 -154.68 50.64 165.99
C LYS A 786 -155.12 50.12 164.59
N ALA A 787 -156.42 49.88 164.38
CA ALA A 787 -157.03 49.30 163.17
C ALA A 787 -158.53 49.75 163.07
N PRO A 788 -159.28 49.54 161.95
CA PRO A 788 -158.96 48.68 160.79
C PRO A 788 -159.31 49.24 159.38
N ALA A 789 -159.13 48.36 158.38
CA ALA A 789 -159.73 48.31 157.02
C ALA A 789 -159.23 49.34 155.96
N GLN A 790 -158.57 48.94 154.85
CA GLN A 790 -158.16 47.58 154.38
C GLN A 790 -156.97 47.61 153.36
N THR A 791 -156.61 46.46 152.75
CA THR A 791 -155.32 46.16 152.05
C THR A 791 -155.48 45.07 150.96
N SER A 792 -154.54 44.73 150.05
CA SER A 792 -153.41 45.39 149.34
C SER A 792 -152.74 44.37 148.35
N LYS A 793 -151.44 44.51 147.97
CA LYS A 793 -150.53 43.51 147.28
C LYS A 793 -150.59 43.44 145.72
N PRO A 794 -149.71 42.69 144.94
CA PRO A 794 -148.47 41.85 145.23
C PRO A 794 -147.21 41.77 144.22
N ILE A 795 -145.91 41.78 144.71
CA ILE A 795 -144.61 40.92 144.50
C ILE A 795 -143.76 40.61 143.12
N THR A 796 -142.34 40.62 143.08
CA THR A 796 -141.19 39.65 142.49
C THR A 796 -140.09 39.81 141.23
N GLN A 797 -138.66 39.82 141.33
CA GLN A 797 -137.27 39.30 140.64
C GLN A 797 -136.39 39.42 139.18
N THR A 798 -134.95 39.33 139.14
CA THR A 798 -133.69 38.77 138.22
C THR A 798 -132.72 39.33 136.96
N VAL A 799 -131.37 38.91 136.63
CA VAL A 799 -130.21 39.48 135.64
C VAL A 799 -128.92 38.63 134.87
N PRO A 800 -127.62 39.03 134.28
CA PRO A 800 -126.75 38.52 133.01
C PRO A 800 -125.05 38.43 132.80
N THR A 801 -124.30 38.23 131.58
CA THR A 801 -122.81 38.65 130.99
C THR A 801 -121.56 37.74 130.28
N LYS A 802 -120.62 38.19 129.26
CA LYS A 802 -119.02 37.97 128.90
C LYS A 802 -118.15 37.43 127.53
N THR A 803 -116.99 38.09 126.99
CA THR A 803 -115.48 37.88 126.37
C THR A 803 -114.65 37.13 125.09
N THR A 804 -113.63 37.78 124.31
CA THR A 804 -112.12 37.55 123.69
C THR A 804 -111.38 36.76 122.38
N GLN A 805 -110.18 37.19 121.68
CA GLN A 805 -108.90 36.51 120.93
C GLN A 805 -108.08 36.97 119.51
N ALA A 806 -106.83 36.46 118.98
CA ALA A 806 -105.84 36.95 117.78
C ALA A 806 -104.62 36.07 116.96
N SER A 807 -103.69 36.51 115.94
CA SER A 807 -102.54 35.74 115.06
C SER A 807 -101.35 36.42 114.05
N LEU A 808 -100.34 35.75 113.24
CA LEU A 808 -98.98 36.23 112.48
C LEU A 808 -98.20 35.56 111.10
N PRO A 809 -96.99 36.00 110.42
CA PRO A 809 -96.32 35.69 108.97
C PRO A 809 -94.67 35.48 108.53
N THR A 810 -94.08 35.37 107.22
CA THR A 810 -92.54 35.14 106.69
C THR A 810 -91.93 35.25 105.10
N THR A 811 -90.58 35.10 104.60
CA THR A 811 -89.86 35.34 103.14
C THR A 811 -88.39 34.71 102.55
N GLY A 812 -87.75 34.91 101.25
CA GLY A 812 -86.30 34.50 100.63
C GLY A 812 -85.70 34.62 99.03
N THR A 813 -84.36 34.48 98.52
CA THR A 813 -83.66 34.64 97.02
C THR A 813 -82.10 34.22 96.49
N LYS A 814 -81.60 34.11 95.12
CA LYS A 814 -80.17 34.39 94.33
C LYS A 814 -79.29 33.52 93.14
N THR A 815 -78.28 34.07 92.24
CA THR A 815 -76.99 33.58 91.32
C THR A 815 -76.83 33.19 89.70
N SER A 816 -75.78 32.98 88.70
CA SER A 816 -74.22 33.07 88.22
C SER A 816 -73.67 32.69 86.64
N SER A 817 -72.38 32.86 86.00
CA SER A 817 -71.82 32.50 84.49
C SER A 817 -70.26 32.68 83.82
N LEU A 818 -69.66 32.09 82.63
CA LEU A 818 -68.26 32.37 81.81
C LEU A 818 -67.63 31.60 80.41
N MET A 819 -66.50 32.01 79.59
CA MET A 819 -65.42 31.34 78.54
C MET A 819 -65.12 31.68 76.90
N VAL A 820 -64.14 31.39 75.86
CA VAL A 820 -62.68 30.86 75.36
C VAL A 820 -62.15 30.95 73.73
N LEU A 821 -60.86 30.63 73.11
CA LEU A 821 -60.24 30.87 71.61
C LEU A 821 -58.86 30.12 70.88
N GLY A 822 -58.36 30.20 69.52
CA GLY A 822 -57.02 29.65 68.76
C GLY A 822 -56.51 29.83 67.13
N LEU A 823 -55.28 29.40 66.48
CA LEU A 823 -54.68 29.57 64.96
C LEU A 823 -53.34 28.82 64.22
N ALA A 824 -52.80 28.96 62.88
CA ALA A 824 -51.59 28.24 62.04
C ALA A 824 -50.85 28.70 60.56
N LEU A 825 -49.77 28.06 59.83
CA LEU A 825 -48.97 28.38 58.44
C LEU A 825 -47.97 27.33 57.57
N ALA A 826 -47.53 27.56 56.25
CA ALA A 826 -46.25 27.20 55.35
C ALA A 826 -45.99 25.90 54.38
N SER A 827 -45.00 25.61 53.39
CA SER A 827 -44.17 26.19 52.18
C SER A 827 -43.18 25.22 51.26
N LEU A 828 -42.48 25.61 50.08
CA LEU A 828 -41.20 25.11 49.27
C LEU A 828 -41.07 24.53 47.74
N VAL A 829 -39.82 24.30 47.12
CA VAL A 829 -39.39 24.21 45.62
C VAL A 829 -38.14 23.29 45.18
N PHE A 830 -37.93 22.77 43.88
CA PHE A 830 -36.60 22.64 43.10
C PHE A 830 -36.43 21.85 41.70
N PHE A 831 -35.47 22.32 40.82
CA PHE A 831 -34.48 21.68 39.84
C PHE A 831 -34.78 20.98 38.44
N SER A 832 -33.71 20.72 37.63
CA SER A 832 -33.65 20.48 36.15
C SER A 832 -32.62 19.44 35.62
N ARG A 833 -32.54 19.11 34.29
CA ARG A 833 -31.51 18.18 33.69
C ARG A 833 -31.21 18.30 32.15
N LYS A 834 -30.07 17.74 31.69
CA LYS A 834 -29.45 17.78 30.31
C LYS A 834 -29.75 16.58 29.38
N LYS A 835 -29.64 16.80 28.05
CA LYS A 835 -29.20 15.90 26.93
C LYS A 835 -28.98 16.76 25.64
N LYS A 836 -28.28 16.37 24.56
CA LYS A 836 -27.16 15.41 24.29
C LYS A 836 -26.68 15.64 22.82
N GLU A 837 -25.40 15.37 22.53
CA GLU A 837 -24.80 15.22 21.18
C GLU A 837 -24.71 16.48 20.30
N GLY A 838 -23.75 16.44 19.37
CA GLY A 838 -23.03 17.60 18.81
C GLY A 838 -21.54 17.46 19.12
#